data_AF-A0A671KPF5-F1
#
_entry.id   AF-A0A671KPF5-F1
#
_cell.length_a   1.000
_cell.length_b   1.000
_cell.length_c   1.000
_cell.angle_alpha   90.00
_cell.angle_beta   90.00
_cell.angle_gamma   90.00
#
_symmetry.space_group_name_H-M   'P 1'
#
loop_
_entity.id
_entity.type
_entity.pdbx_description
1 polymer ?
#
loop_
_entity_poly.entity_id
_entity_poly.type
_entity_poly.pdbx_seq_one_letter_code
_entity_poly.pdbx_strand_id
1 'polypeptide(L)'
;MSPAISRTAAGEINHWWSQLKFRLQHRKGWNEMLDETFLTQNKKVNDIPLFSATKENNAACIKKLLDCSSTNIFERGELGETALHVAAMSDHFNAAVALMEGAPELINEPMTSELYQGLTALHIAAVNQNVNLVRELIARGGDVATPRVTGMYFRKRRGGLLYFGEHILAFASCVGNEEIIAMLIKAGANVRAQDSLGNSILHLLVLQPNKTTACQVFDLLMTQDADLDPAIPLDMVPNYRGLTPLKLAAKEGNLVAFQHFVNRRRIIQWNLGPLSSNLYDLTEIDSREDDLSVLEIIVSSQKREARQILELTPVRQLVRLKWNLYGKHYFRLLMLVYLLYISIFTLCCINRPLKDIPENYTKADNDQTIKVQKSFTESYQTYKDHLRLIGEIISVIGAIVILLIEIPSILKVGAKRYFGQSALGGPFHVTLISYASLVVILCVLRTTGMAEDLVPMAWALVLGWSNVMYFARGFEMLGPYVIVIQKTIFGDMTKFMWLSLIFLIGSAAGLWVYYVTQEPSALPPYRSFPITIFTQFELSIGLIDLPVDHMLYTHPVVHCVHIFFSVMSYILLFNLLIAMMSDTQWRVTQERDELWRTQVVATTLMLERRLPLHLWPRLGVCGLAFGLGERWYLRVEDRNDPLVQKMRRYINVFSKDGEPKEKEETGKSEPGNDPLQTNLIVKNRPKNRRPIKCWQLIRQSIECEKEENVDSPDIKYI
;
A
#
# COMPACT_ATOMS: atom_id res chain seq x y z
N MET A 1 9.12 4.09 -15.66
CA MET A 1 8.09 3.03 -15.63
C MET A 1 8.13 2.34 -14.28
N SER A 2 7.22 2.67 -13.36
CA SER A 2 7.01 1.88 -12.14
C SER A 2 6.02 0.74 -12.44
N PRO A 3 6.24 -0.50 -11.98
CA PRO A 3 5.30 -1.59 -12.19
C PRO A 3 3.96 -1.27 -11.53
N ALA A 4 2.89 -1.86 -12.06
CA ALA A 4 1.53 -1.70 -11.57
C ALA A 4 1.42 -2.16 -10.11
N ILE A 5 1.60 -1.23 -9.17
CA ILE A 5 1.35 -1.44 -7.74
C ILE A 5 -0.11 -1.89 -7.58
N SER A 6 -0.29 -2.97 -6.83
CA SER A 6 -1.56 -3.68 -6.55
C SER A 6 -2.77 -2.74 -6.57
N ARG A 7 -3.56 -2.89 -7.63
CA ARG A 7 -4.66 -2.02 -7.99
C ARG A 7 -5.86 -2.38 -7.12
N THR A 8 -6.40 -1.41 -6.38
CA THR A 8 -7.72 -1.58 -5.75
C THR A 8 -8.79 -1.48 -6.84
N ALA A 9 -9.75 -2.40 -6.92
CA ALA A 9 -10.82 -2.39 -7.94
C ALA A 9 -11.55 -1.04 -8.07
N ALA A 10 -11.82 -0.36 -6.95
CA ALA A 10 -12.42 0.97 -6.95
C ALA A 10 -11.52 2.06 -7.58
N GLY A 11 -10.20 1.88 -7.51
CA GLY A 11 -9.23 2.73 -8.17
C GLY A 11 -9.27 2.54 -9.70
N GLU A 12 -9.37 1.31 -10.18
CA GLU A 12 -9.52 1.02 -11.62
C GLU A 12 -10.83 1.57 -12.17
N ILE A 13 -11.94 1.39 -11.45
CA ILE A 13 -13.24 1.95 -11.85
C ILE A 13 -13.18 3.47 -11.95
N ASN A 14 -12.57 4.15 -10.97
CA ASN A 14 -12.44 5.61 -11.03
C ASN A 14 -11.50 6.07 -12.15
N HIS A 15 -10.44 5.32 -12.43
CA HIS A 15 -9.56 5.58 -13.57
C HIS A 15 -10.32 5.41 -14.90
N TRP A 16 -11.00 4.28 -15.05
CA TRP A 16 -11.83 3.99 -16.21
C TRP A 16 -12.91 5.05 -16.41
N TRP A 17 -13.60 5.46 -15.34
CA TRP A 17 -14.60 6.53 -15.38
C TRP A 17 -13.98 7.88 -15.76
N SER A 18 -12.82 8.22 -15.21
CA SER A 18 -12.11 9.45 -15.59
C SER A 18 -11.67 9.43 -17.04
N GLN A 19 -11.23 8.27 -17.54
CA GLN A 19 -10.83 8.10 -18.93
C GLN A 19 -12.04 8.12 -19.86
N LEU A 20 -13.17 7.54 -19.44
CA LEU A 20 -14.43 7.61 -20.17
C LEU A 20 -14.95 9.05 -20.22
N LYS A 21 -14.99 9.76 -19.08
CA LYS A 21 -15.35 11.17 -19.01
C LYS A 21 -14.46 12.01 -19.92
N PHE A 22 -13.15 11.77 -19.91
CA PHE A 22 -12.20 12.45 -20.78
C PHE A 22 -12.50 12.18 -22.25
N ARG A 23 -12.71 10.90 -22.64
CA ARG A 23 -13.09 10.52 -24.00
C ARG A 23 -14.44 11.11 -24.42
N LEU A 24 -15.41 11.22 -23.52
CA LEU A 24 -16.70 11.83 -23.81
C LEU A 24 -16.57 13.34 -24.04
N GLN A 25 -15.71 14.02 -23.26
CA GLN A 25 -15.48 15.46 -23.40
C GLN A 25 -14.65 15.80 -24.65
N HIS A 26 -13.58 15.05 -24.94
CA HIS A 26 -12.61 15.39 -25.99
C HIS A 26 -12.75 14.54 -27.26
N ARG A 27 -13.68 13.57 -27.27
CA ARG A 27 -13.91 12.58 -28.34
C ARG A 27 -12.71 11.67 -28.69
N LYS A 28 -11.55 11.85 -28.04
CA LYS A 28 -10.29 11.14 -28.31
C LYS A 28 -9.67 10.56 -27.04
N GLY A 29 -8.75 9.63 -27.20
CA GLY A 29 -7.89 9.18 -26.11
C GLY A 29 -6.89 10.26 -25.68
N TRP A 30 -6.43 10.23 -24.42
CA TRP A 30 -5.44 11.21 -23.93
C TRP A 30 -4.13 11.19 -24.75
N ASN A 31 -3.60 10.00 -25.05
CA ASN A 31 -2.36 9.87 -25.81
C ASN A 31 -2.54 10.31 -27.27
N GLU A 32 -3.63 9.91 -27.89
CA GLU A 32 -3.99 10.32 -29.26
C GLU A 32 -4.11 11.84 -29.38
N MET A 33 -4.78 12.49 -28.41
CA MET A 33 -4.85 13.95 -28.36
C MET A 33 -3.46 14.58 -28.22
N LEU A 34 -2.60 14.04 -27.33
CA LEU A 34 -1.23 14.55 -27.19
C LEU A 34 -0.44 14.42 -28.49
N ASP A 35 -0.46 13.25 -29.12
CA ASP A 35 0.31 12.97 -30.34
C ASP A 35 -0.13 13.91 -31.47
N GLU A 36 -1.43 14.10 -31.66
CA GLU A 36 -1.95 15.08 -32.63
C GLU A 36 -1.50 16.49 -32.29
N THR A 37 -1.62 16.93 -31.03
CA THR A 37 -1.22 18.29 -30.63
C THR A 37 0.28 18.54 -30.83
N PHE A 38 1.15 17.55 -30.59
CA PHE A 38 2.59 17.71 -30.82
C PHE A 38 2.96 17.66 -32.30
N LEU A 39 2.25 16.87 -33.12
CA LEU A 39 2.44 16.86 -34.56
C LEU A 39 1.99 18.18 -35.20
N THR A 40 0.83 18.72 -34.78
CA THR A 40 0.34 20.02 -35.25
C THR A 40 1.21 21.16 -34.73
N GLN A 41 1.72 21.07 -33.50
CA GLN A 41 2.71 22.00 -32.98
C GLN A 41 3.96 22.03 -33.86
N ASN A 42 4.57 20.88 -34.14
CA ASN A 42 5.75 20.81 -35.00
C ASN A 42 5.49 21.37 -36.40
N LYS A 43 4.31 21.12 -36.96
CA LYS A 43 3.89 21.71 -38.23
C LYS A 43 3.83 23.23 -38.15
N LYS A 44 3.10 23.80 -37.17
CA LYS A 44 2.98 25.25 -36.98
C LYS A 44 4.33 25.93 -36.72
N VAL A 45 5.21 25.29 -35.95
CA VAL A 45 6.58 25.81 -35.70
C VAL A 45 7.40 25.90 -36.98
N ASN A 46 7.19 25.01 -37.95
CA ASN A 46 7.86 25.08 -39.24
C ASN A 46 7.16 26.06 -40.21
N ASP A 47 5.83 26.17 -40.15
CA ASP A 47 5.03 27.04 -41.03
C ASP A 47 5.20 28.54 -40.69
N ILE A 48 5.35 28.88 -39.40
CA ILE A 48 5.51 30.25 -38.92
C ILE A 48 6.97 30.70 -39.10
N PRO A 49 7.28 31.71 -39.94
CA PRO A 49 8.67 32.10 -40.24
C PRO A 49 9.49 32.54 -39.03
N LEU A 50 8.84 33.19 -38.06
CA LEU A 50 9.50 33.61 -36.82
C LEU A 50 9.82 32.39 -35.92
N PHE A 51 8.99 31.36 -35.93
CA PHE A 51 9.21 30.14 -35.13
C PHE A 51 10.26 29.25 -35.77
N SER A 52 10.30 29.15 -37.10
CA SER A 52 11.35 28.42 -37.80
C SER A 52 12.72 29.09 -37.61
N ALA A 53 12.80 30.42 -37.75
CA ALA A 53 14.04 31.16 -37.53
C ALA A 53 14.58 31.03 -36.08
N THR A 54 13.69 30.96 -35.09
CA THR A 54 14.06 30.75 -33.67
C THR A 54 14.46 29.31 -33.39
N LYS A 55 13.77 28.34 -33.99
CA LYS A 55 14.14 26.93 -33.96
C LYS A 55 15.48 26.65 -34.66
N GLU A 56 15.90 27.45 -35.63
CA GLU A 56 17.20 27.33 -36.31
C GLU A 56 18.34 28.13 -35.65
N ASN A 57 18.04 28.88 -34.56
CA ASN A 57 18.98 29.77 -33.89
C ASN A 57 19.53 30.92 -34.78
N ASN A 58 18.79 31.36 -35.79
CA ASN A 58 19.25 32.39 -36.72
C ASN A 58 18.93 33.81 -36.22
N ALA A 59 19.75 34.32 -35.30
CA ALA A 59 19.58 35.63 -34.69
C ALA A 59 19.51 36.80 -35.70
N ALA A 60 20.26 36.73 -36.81
CA ALA A 60 20.24 37.76 -37.83
C ALA A 60 18.90 37.80 -38.59
N CYS A 61 18.33 36.62 -38.89
CA CYS A 61 17.01 36.51 -39.50
C CYS A 61 15.93 37.01 -38.55
N ILE A 62 16.01 36.66 -37.26
CA ILE A 62 15.07 37.14 -36.23
C ILE A 62 15.07 38.67 -36.15
N LYS A 63 16.23 39.32 -36.09
CA LYS A 63 16.32 40.79 -36.06
C LYS A 63 15.64 41.42 -37.29
N LYS A 64 15.93 40.91 -38.49
CA LYS A 64 15.28 41.38 -39.73
C LYS A 64 13.76 41.16 -39.72
N LEU A 65 13.29 40.04 -39.19
CA LEU A 65 11.86 39.74 -39.09
C LEU A 65 11.16 40.64 -38.07
N LEU A 66 11.82 41.00 -36.96
CA LEU A 66 11.32 41.94 -35.97
C LEU A 66 11.28 43.38 -36.49
N ASP A 67 12.20 43.77 -37.37
CA ASP A 67 12.20 45.09 -38.03
C ASP A 67 11.06 45.24 -39.06
N CYS A 68 10.50 44.12 -39.56
CA CYS A 68 9.38 44.12 -40.49
C CYS A 68 8.04 44.37 -39.78
N SER A 69 7.35 45.45 -40.16
CA SER A 69 6.02 45.79 -39.62
C SER A 69 4.92 44.73 -39.88
N SER A 70 5.13 43.83 -40.85
CA SER A 70 4.20 42.75 -41.18
C SER A 70 4.27 41.55 -40.23
N THR A 71 5.31 41.44 -39.40
CA THR A 71 5.53 40.28 -38.54
C THR A 71 4.72 40.41 -37.26
N ASN A 72 3.81 39.46 -37.03
CA ASN A 72 3.08 39.41 -35.77
C ASN A 72 3.93 38.74 -34.67
N ILE A 73 4.44 39.54 -33.75
CA ILE A 73 5.29 39.09 -32.63
C ILE A 73 4.50 38.17 -31.66
N PHE A 74 3.19 38.39 -31.54
CA PHE A 74 2.30 37.64 -30.65
C PHE A 74 1.61 36.46 -31.33
N GLU A 75 2.08 36.05 -32.52
CA GLU A 75 1.58 34.84 -33.16
C GLU A 75 1.78 33.63 -32.23
N ARG A 76 0.76 32.76 -32.16
CA ARG A 76 0.70 31.64 -31.22
C ARG A 76 0.69 30.31 -31.95
N GLY A 77 1.47 29.36 -31.42
CA GLY A 77 1.46 27.97 -31.88
C GLY A 77 0.25 27.17 -31.39
N GLU A 78 0.27 25.85 -31.55
CA GLU A 78 -0.81 24.97 -31.08
C GLU A 78 -0.90 24.94 -29.55
N LEU A 79 0.24 24.97 -28.86
CA LEU A 79 0.27 24.98 -27.41
C LEU A 79 0.08 26.40 -26.84
N GLY A 80 -0.21 27.39 -27.69
CA GLY A 80 -0.28 28.79 -27.29
C GLY A 80 1.09 29.41 -27.01
N GLU A 81 2.16 28.79 -27.50
CA GLU A 81 3.54 29.26 -27.34
C GLU A 81 3.83 30.51 -28.18
N THR A 82 4.78 31.32 -27.72
CA THR A 82 5.38 32.43 -28.48
C THR A 82 6.73 32.03 -29.04
N ALA A 83 7.31 32.87 -29.89
CA ALA A 83 8.66 32.69 -30.40
C ALA A 83 9.72 32.52 -29.29
N LEU A 84 9.54 33.21 -28.14
CA LEU A 84 10.44 33.11 -26.99
C LEU A 84 10.34 31.75 -26.29
N HIS A 85 9.13 31.17 -26.20
CA HIS A 85 8.96 29.81 -25.69
C HIS A 85 9.64 28.79 -26.60
N VAL A 86 9.53 28.94 -27.93
CA VAL A 86 10.21 28.06 -28.90
C VAL A 86 11.74 28.15 -28.75
N ALA A 87 12.27 29.36 -28.60
CA ALA A 87 13.70 29.57 -28.34
C ALA A 87 14.15 28.92 -27.02
N ALA A 88 13.35 29.03 -25.95
CA ALA A 88 13.64 28.40 -24.66
C ALA A 88 13.54 26.87 -24.72
N MET A 89 12.55 26.30 -25.43
CA MET A 89 12.37 24.86 -25.59
C MET A 89 13.54 24.22 -26.34
N SER A 90 14.05 24.90 -27.37
CA SER A 90 15.22 24.46 -28.16
C SER A 90 16.56 24.81 -27.53
N ASP A 91 16.57 25.47 -26.36
CA ASP A 91 17.77 25.92 -25.64
C ASP A 91 18.69 26.87 -26.45
N HIS A 92 18.08 27.71 -27.30
CA HIS A 92 18.78 28.62 -28.20
C HIS A 92 18.96 30.01 -27.59
N PHE A 93 20.07 30.18 -26.85
CA PHE A 93 20.39 31.43 -26.15
C PHE A 93 20.44 32.67 -27.07
N ASN A 94 21.14 32.60 -28.20
CA ASN A 94 21.31 33.75 -29.10
C ASN A 94 19.98 34.21 -29.72
N ALA A 95 19.13 33.26 -30.12
CA ALA A 95 17.77 33.57 -30.60
C ALA A 95 16.91 34.18 -29.50
N ALA A 96 16.97 33.64 -28.27
CA ALA A 96 16.22 34.19 -27.14
C ALA A 96 16.65 35.63 -26.80
N VAL A 97 17.96 35.92 -26.79
CA VAL A 97 18.49 37.28 -26.57
C VAL A 97 18.01 38.24 -27.66
N ALA A 98 18.08 37.84 -28.93
CA ALA A 98 17.60 38.66 -30.04
C ALA A 98 16.09 38.97 -29.94
N LEU A 99 15.28 37.98 -29.55
CA LEU A 99 13.85 38.18 -29.30
C LEU A 99 13.59 39.11 -28.11
N MET A 100 14.32 38.94 -27.00
CA MET A 100 14.15 39.79 -25.82
C MET A 100 14.63 41.23 -26.07
N GLU A 101 15.55 41.46 -27.03
CA GLU A 101 16.00 42.81 -27.42
C GLU A 101 14.95 43.52 -28.28
N GLY A 102 14.41 42.83 -29.29
CA GLY A 102 13.43 43.43 -30.21
C GLY A 102 11.98 43.38 -29.73
N ALA A 103 11.64 42.49 -28.80
CA ALA A 103 10.29 42.27 -28.29
C ALA A 103 10.30 41.93 -26.78
N PRO A 104 10.60 42.90 -25.89
CA PRO A 104 10.64 42.68 -24.44
C PRO A 104 9.28 42.28 -23.85
N GLU A 105 8.18 42.62 -24.54
CA GLU A 105 6.81 42.28 -24.14
C GLU A 105 6.57 40.76 -24.08
N LEU A 106 7.36 39.94 -24.79
CA LEU A 106 7.22 38.48 -24.81
C LEU A 106 7.70 37.78 -23.54
N ILE A 107 8.47 38.44 -22.67
CA ILE A 107 9.17 37.81 -21.54
C ILE A 107 8.19 37.17 -20.55
N ASN A 108 7.11 37.89 -20.23
CA ASN A 108 6.14 37.49 -19.21
C ASN A 108 4.88 36.86 -19.80
N GLU A 109 4.83 36.68 -21.12
CA GLU A 109 3.71 36.02 -21.77
C GLU A 109 3.67 34.54 -21.42
N PRO A 110 2.55 34.00 -20.91
CA PRO A 110 2.39 32.58 -20.69
C PRO A 110 1.84 31.86 -21.94
N MET A 111 2.01 30.54 -21.97
CA MET A 111 1.31 29.64 -22.88
C MET A 111 -0.18 29.58 -22.53
N THR A 112 -1.04 29.58 -23.53
CA THR A 112 -2.50 29.70 -23.37
C THR A 112 -3.28 28.41 -23.63
N SER A 113 -2.66 27.37 -24.19
CA SER A 113 -3.37 26.10 -24.44
C SER A 113 -3.82 25.41 -23.16
N GLU A 114 -4.87 24.59 -23.25
CA GLU A 114 -5.35 23.80 -22.11
C GLU A 114 -4.28 22.85 -21.53
N LEU A 115 -3.36 22.37 -22.37
CA LEU A 115 -2.29 21.46 -21.95
C LEU A 115 -1.18 22.15 -21.16
N TYR A 116 -0.71 23.31 -21.64
CA TYR A 116 0.47 24.04 -21.13
C TYR A 116 0.12 25.38 -20.45
N GLN A 117 -1.16 25.60 -20.13
CA GLN A 117 -1.65 26.85 -19.56
C GLN A 117 -0.78 27.40 -18.43
N GLY A 118 -0.38 28.66 -18.57
CA GLY A 118 0.36 29.39 -17.55
C GLY A 118 1.87 29.14 -17.52
N LEU A 119 2.40 28.29 -18.41
CA LEU A 119 3.84 28.07 -18.55
C LEU A 119 4.49 29.28 -19.23
N THR A 120 5.55 29.84 -18.65
CA THR A 120 6.31 30.95 -19.22
C THR A 120 7.67 30.47 -19.74
N ALA A 121 8.34 31.27 -20.58
CA ALA A 121 9.69 30.96 -21.07
C ALA A 121 10.70 30.73 -19.93
N LEU A 122 10.55 31.44 -18.80
CA LEU A 122 11.40 31.26 -17.62
C LEU A 122 11.23 29.89 -16.95
N HIS A 123 10.02 29.32 -16.93
CA HIS A 123 9.82 27.94 -16.46
C HIS A 123 10.60 26.94 -17.33
N ILE A 124 10.54 27.11 -18.66
CA ILE A 124 11.21 26.21 -19.61
C ILE A 124 12.72 26.31 -19.45
N ALA A 125 13.26 27.53 -19.36
CA ALA A 125 14.69 27.76 -19.14
C ALA A 125 15.19 27.13 -17.83
N ALA A 126 14.41 27.24 -16.75
CA ALA A 126 14.74 26.61 -15.47
C ALA A 126 14.73 25.07 -15.55
N VAL A 127 13.78 24.47 -16.29
CA VAL A 127 13.73 23.01 -16.51
C VAL A 127 14.90 22.52 -17.35
N ASN A 128 15.26 23.27 -18.39
CA ASN A 128 16.39 22.96 -19.27
C ASN A 128 17.75 23.22 -18.60
N GLN A 129 17.78 23.77 -17.39
CA GLN A 129 18.99 24.09 -16.63
C GLN A 129 19.91 25.11 -17.31
N ASN A 130 19.36 25.97 -18.17
CA ASN A 130 20.15 27.01 -18.82
C ASN A 130 20.29 28.24 -17.91
N VAL A 131 21.35 28.22 -17.11
CA VAL A 131 21.70 29.28 -16.15
C VAL A 131 21.82 30.66 -16.83
N ASN A 132 22.42 30.71 -18.02
CA ASN A 132 22.65 31.97 -18.76
C ASN A 132 21.33 32.58 -19.22
N LEU A 133 20.43 31.76 -19.78
CA LEU A 133 19.12 32.22 -20.22
C LEU A 133 18.26 32.66 -19.03
N VAL A 134 18.30 31.92 -17.91
CA VAL A 134 17.60 32.32 -16.67
C VAL A 134 18.11 33.67 -16.17
N ARG A 135 19.44 33.88 -16.14
CA ARG A 135 20.05 35.15 -15.71
C ARG A 135 19.58 36.31 -16.58
N GLU A 136 19.55 36.13 -17.90
CA GLU A 136 19.15 37.17 -18.83
C GLU A 136 17.65 37.48 -18.74
N LEU A 137 16.80 36.45 -18.60
CA LEU A 137 15.36 36.61 -18.41
C LEU A 137 15.05 37.38 -17.11
N ILE A 138 15.73 37.05 -16.01
CA ILE A 138 15.57 37.76 -14.74
C ILE A 138 16.08 39.21 -14.85
N ALA A 139 17.24 39.44 -15.48
CA ALA A 139 17.83 40.77 -15.65
C ALA A 139 16.92 41.70 -16.46
N ARG A 140 16.14 41.15 -17.40
CA ARG A 140 15.19 41.90 -18.26
C ARG A 140 13.77 41.99 -17.69
N GLY A 141 13.56 41.66 -16.42
CA GLY A 141 12.26 41.82 -15.75
C GLY A 141 11.31 40.62 -15.88
N GLY A 142 11.85 39.42 -16.04
CA GLY A 142 11.08 38.17 -15.97
C GLY A 142 10.47 37.97 -14.59
N ASP A 143 9.15 37.80 -14.54
CA ASP A 143 8.41 37.61 -13.29
C ASP A 143 8.63 36.20 -12.74
N VAL A 144 9.16 36.14 -11.51
CA VAL A 144 9.48 34.90 -10.81
C VAL A 144 8.38 34.47 -9.83
N ALA A 145 7.52 35.40 -9.40
CA ALA A 145 6.65 35.20 -8.25
C ALA A 145 5.21 34.88 -8.64
N THR A 146 4.65 35.55 -9.66
CA THR A 146 3.22 35.43 -9.98
C THR A 146 2.84 34.28 -10.93
N PRO A 147 3.66 33.89 -11.93
CA PRO A 147 3.24 32.91 -12.93
C PRO A 147 2.95 31.53 -12.32
N ARG A 148 1.80 30.94 -12.71
CA ARG A 148 1.35 29.63 -12.23
C ARG A 148 0.99 28.71 -13.39
N VAL A 149 1.60 27.53 -13.42
CA VAL A 149 1.34 26.51 -14.43
C VAL A 149 0.13 25.66 -14.04
N THR A 150 -1.04 25.97 -14.63
CA THR A 150 -2.30 25.26 -14.33
C THR A 150 -2.71 24.25 -15.40
N GLY A 151 -1.92 24.14 -16.48
CA GLY A 151 -2.17 23.27 -17.62
C GLY A 151 -2.35 21.80 -17.27
N MET A 152 -3.18 21.08 -18.05
CA MET A 152 -3.53 19.69 -17.75
C MET A 152 -2.31 18.74 -17.75
N TYR A 153 -1.25 19.07 -18.49
CA TYR A 153 -0.04 18.24 -18.58
C TYR A 153 0.71 18.15 -17.25
N PHE A 154 0.73 19.25 -16.49
CA PHE A 154 1.52 19.41 -15.25
C PHE A 154 0.77 19.00 -13.98
N ARG A 155 -0.55 18.73 -14.07
CA ARG A 155 -1.34 18.27 -12.93
C ARG A 155 -0.95 16.86 -12.52
N LYS A 156 -0.95 16.58 -11.21
CA LYS A 156 -0.70 15.24 -10.67
C LYS A 156 -1.76 14.24 -11.19
N ARG A 157 -1.37 13.41 -12.15
CA ARG A 157 -2.24 12.43 -12.82
C ARG A 157 -1.67 11.03 -12.78
N ARG A 158 -2.54 10.02 -12.87
CA ARG A 158 -2.11 8.62 -12.98
C ARG A 158 -1.45 8.41 -14.33
N GLY A 159 -0.25 7.83 -14.34
CA GLY A 159 0.55 7.68 -15.56
C GLY A 159 1.18 8.99 -16.07
N GLY A 160 1.05 10.10 -15.33
CA GLY A 160 1.81 11.31 -15.62
C GLY A 160 3.29 11.09 -15.37
N LEU A 161 4.14 11.60 -16.27
CA LEU A 161 5.59 11.48 -16.17
C LEU A 161 6.20 12.54 -15.26
N LEU A 162 5.52 13.68 -15.11
CA LEU A 162 6.03 14.88 -14.45
C LEU A 162 5.02 15.42 -13.44
N TYR A 163 5.53 15.91 -12.31
CA TYR A 163 4.77 16.73 -11.37
C TYR A 163 5.73 17.60 -10.56
N PHE A 164 5.82 18.89 -10.94
CA PHE A 164 6.73 19.87 -10.34
C PHE A 164 6.00 21.02 -9.63
N GLY A 165 4.69 20.90 -9.44
CA GLY A 165 3.86 21.99 -8.89
C GLY A 165 3.52 23.03 -9.94
N GLU A 166 3.37 24.28 -9.51
CA GLU A 166 2.87 25.38 -10.35
C GLU A 166 3.83 26.57 -10.47
N HIS A 167 4.78 26.72 -9.55
CA HIS A 167 5.64 27.91 -9.45
C HIS A 167 7.04 27.63 -10.01
N ILE A 168 7.70 28.66 -10.55
CA ILE A 168 9.04 28.55 -11.18
C ILE A 168 10.07 27.96 -10.21
N LEU A 169 10.09 28.44 -8.97
CA LEU A 169 11.01 27.94 -7.95
C LEU A 169 10.80 26.45 -7.66
N ALA A 170 9.56 25.95 -7.73
CA ALA A 170 9.27 24.54 -7.54
C ALA A 170 9.81 23.68 -8.70
N PHE A 171 9.71 24.17 -9.94
CA PHE A 171 10.32 23.53 -11.11
C PHE A 171 11.84 23.44 -10.98
N ALA A 172 12.50 24.58 -10.67
CA ALA A 172 13.95 24.60 -10.45
C ALA A 172 14.39 23.68 -9.30
N SER A 173 13.62 23.63 -8.20
CA SER A 173 13.88 22.78 -7.04
C SER A 173 13.78 21.29 -7.36
N CYS A 174 12.81 20.88 -8.19
CA CYS A 174 12.64 19.48 -8.58
C CYS A 174 13.76 18.99 -9.51
N VAL A 175 14.34 19.89 -10.30
CA VAL A 175 15.49 19.62 -11.17
C VAL A 175 16.78 19.57 -10.36
N GLY A 176 16.94 20.49 -9.41
CA GLY A 176 18.01 20.47 -8.41
C GLY A 176 19.26 21.26 -8.76
N ASN A 177 19.17 22.25 -9.66
CA ASN A 177 20.28 23.16 -9.92
C ASN A 177 20.32 24.29 -8.86
N GLU A 178 21.29 24.21 -7.95
CA GLU A 178 21.46 25.15 -6.82
C GLU A 178 21.67 26.60 -7.27
N GLU A 179 22.39 26.84 -8.37
CA GLU A 179 22.65 28.20 -8.87
C GLU A 179 21.36 28.87 -9.34
N ILE A 180 20.53 28.14 -10.08
CA ILE A 180 19.23 28.65 -10.55
C ILE A 180 18.32 28.93 -9.35
N ILE A 181 18.26 28.01 -8.38
CA ILE A 181 17.45 28.18 -7.17
C ILE A 181 17.89 29.45 -6.41
N ALA A 182 19.20 29.64 -6.21
CA ALA A 182 19.73 30.82 -5.54
C ALA A 182 19.43 32.13 -6.30
N MET A 183 19.53 32.12 -7.64
CA MET A 183 19.17 33.28 -8.47
C MET A 183 17.68 33.63 -8.35
N LEU A 184 16.79 32.64 -8.40
CA LEU A 184 15.34 32.85 -8.28
C LEU A 184 14.96 33.39 -6.89
N ILE A 185 15.55 32.86 -5.82
CA ILE A 185 15.31 33.35 -4.45
C ILE A 185 15.78 34.81 -4.31
N LYS A 186 16.97 35.16 -4.83
CA LYS A 186 17.47 36.55 -4.85
C LYS A 186 16.57 37.47 -5.66
N ALA A 187 15.93 36.97 -6.72
CA ALA A 187 14.96 37.70 -7.53
C ALA A 187 13.56 37.83 -6.88
N GLY A 188 13.37 37.36 -5.64
CA GLY A 188 12.12 37.50 -4.90
C GLY A 188 11.15 36.33 -5.03
N ALA A 189 11.61 35.14 -5.45
CA ALA A 189 10.77 33.95 -5.48
C ALA A 189 10.25 33.57 -4.08
N ASN A 190 8.94 33.34 -3.95
CA ASN A 190 8.36 32.92 -2.69
C ASN A 190 8.61 31.42 -2.42
N VAL A 191 9.47 31.13 -1.42
CA VAL A 191 9.79 29.77 -0.97
C VAL A 191 8.59 29.04 -0.36
N ARG A 192 7.64 29.78 0.23
CA ARG A 192 6.47 29.23 0.94
C ARG A 192 5.22 29.11 0.06
N ALA A 193 5.36 29.33 -1.25
CA ALA A 193 4.26 29.19 -2.19
C ALA A 193 3.72 27.76 -2.22
N GLN A 194 2.39 27.63 -2.29
CA GLN A 194 1.68 26.36 -2.36
C GLN A 194 0.92 26.23 -3.68
N ASP A 195 0.91 25.02 -4.26
CA ASP A 195 0.14 24.72 -5.46
C ASP A 195 -1.38 24.58 -5.20
N SER A 196 -2.17 24.28 -6.23
CA SER A 196 -3.61 24.02 -6.12
C SER A 196 -4.00 22.85 -5.19
N LEU A 197 -3.06 21.96 -4.83
CA LEU A 197 -3.28 20.89 -3.85
C LEU A 197 -2.81 21.26 -2.44
N GLY A 198 -2.31 22.49 -2.25
CA GLY A 198 -1.71 22.97 -1.01
C GLY A 198 -0.31 22.42 -0.76
N ASN A 199 0.33 21.78 -1.75
CA ASN A 199 1.67 21.25 -1.59
C ASN A 199 2.68 22.40 -1.66
N SER A 200 3.48 22.54 -0.60
CA SER A 200 4.70 23.36 -0.62
C SER A 200 5.80 22.70 -1.44
N ILE A 201 6.89 23.44 -1.71
CA ILE A 201 8.06 22.93 -2.44
C ILE A 201 8.63 21.66 -1.80
N LEU A 202 8.66 21.58 -0.47
CA LEU A 202 9.16 20.41 0.26
C LEU A 202 8.29 19.15 0.01
N HIS A 203 6.97 19.31 -0.16
CA HIS A 203 6.10 18.19 -0.54
C HIS A 203 6.42 17.69 -1.95
N LEU A 204 6.74 18.60 -2.87
CA LEU A 204 7.07 18.26 -4.25
C LEU A 204 8.41 17.53 -4.34
N LEU A 205 9.41 17.94 -3.55
CA LEU A 205 10.71 17.26 -3.44
C LEU A 205 10.56 15.80 -2.97
N VAL A 206 9.68 15.55 -2.00
CA VAL A 206 9.39 14.19 -1.50
C VAL A 206 8.84 13.27 -2.59
N LEU A 207 8.12 13.84 -3.57
CA LEU A 207 7.50 13.09 -4.67
C LEU A 207 8.47 12.82 -5.83
N GLN A 208 9.66 13.43 -5.83
CA GLN A 208 10.62 13.26 -6.91
C GLN A 208 11.29 11.88 -6.89
N PRO A 209 11.62 11.32 -8.07
CA PRO A 209 12.30 10.04 -8.16
C PRO A 209 13.77 10.13 -7.69
N ASN A 210 14.44 11.27 -7.95
CA ASN A 210 15.80 11.49 -7.51
C ASN A 210 15.83 11.96 -6.06
N LYS A 211 16.03 11.00 -5.15
CA LYS A 211 15.92 11.23 -3.71
C LYS A 211 17.12 11.98 -3.13
N THR A 212 18.32 11.85 -3.71
CA THR A 212 19.54 12.44 -3.16
C THR A 212 19.64 13.93 -3.46
N THR A 213 19.39 14.33 -4.71
CA THR A 213 19.35 15.76 -5.08
C THR A 213 18.23 16.49 -4.36
N ALA A 214 17.07 15.82 -4.21
CA ALA A 214 15.97 16.36 -3.43
C ALA A 214 16.36 16.66 -1.97
N CYS A 215 17.22 15.86 -1.33
CA CYS A 215 17.70 16.12 0.04
C CYS A 215 18.68 17.30 0.10
N GLN A 216 19.55 17.47 -0.92
CA GLN A 216 20.47 18.63 -0.99
C GLN A 216 19.69 19.93 -1.16
N VAL A 217 18.75 19.96 -2.11
CA VAL A 217 17.86 21.11 -2.33
C VAL A 217 17.01 21.40 -1.11
N PHE A 218 16.54 20.36 -0.42
CA PHE A 218 15.81 20.49 0.83
C PHE A 218 16.63 21.25 1.88
N ASP A 219 17.90 20.90 2.06
CA ASP A 219 18.77 21.57 3.02
C ASP A 219 19.00 23.03 2.65
N LEU A 220 19.24 23.32 1.37
CA LEU A 220 19.35 24.68 0.84
C LEU A 220 18.09 25.51 1.15
N LEU A 221 16.90 25.03 0.79
CA LEU A 221 15.65 25.77 1.00
C LEU A 221 15.36 26.03 2.48
N MET A 222 15.66 25.06 3.33
CA MET A 222 15.45 25.23 4.76
C MET A 222 16.49 26.15 5.42
N THR A 223 17.73 26.23 4.91
CA THR A 223 18.67 27.27 5.38
C THR A 223 18.16 28.66 5.04
N GLN A 224 17.60 28.85 3.84
CA GLN A 224 17.00 30.12 3.44
C GLN A 224 15.72 30.46 4.22
N ASP A 225 14.89 29.46 4.56
CA ASP A 225 13.70 29.66 5.41
C ASP A 225 14.08 30.02 6.86
N ALA A 226 15.18 29.47 7.38
CA ALA A 226 15.67 29.79 8.72
C ALA A 226 16.12 31.26 8.84
N ASP A 227 16.69 31.84 7.77
CA ASP A 227 17.10 33.25 7.74
C ASP A 227 15.89 34.21 7.80
N LEU A 228 14.70 33.75 7.42
CA LEU A 228 13.45 34.52 7.47
C LEU A 228 12.75 34.48 8.85
N ASP A 229 13.22 33.62 9.76
CA ASP A 229 12.65 33.33 11.10
C ASP A 229 11.11 33.31 11.17
N PRO A 230 10.44 32.45 10.38
CA PRO A 230 8.98 32.37 10.37
C PRO A 230 8.43 31.68 11.63
N ALA A 231 7.25 32.11 12.10
CA ALA A 231 6.58 31.53 13.27
C ALA A 231 6.34 30.00 13.17
N ILE A 232 6.22 29.46 11.97
CA ILE A 232 6.08 28.03 11.70
C ILE A 232 7.16 27.62 10.71
N PRO A 233 8.02 26.64 11.02
CA PRO A 233 9.00 26.08 10.09
C PRO A 233 8.36 25.57 8.79
N LEU A 234 9.05 25.71 7.65
CA LEU A 234 8.52 25.25 6.35
C LEU A 234 8.20 23.74 6.31
N ASP A 235 8.93 22.93 7.06
CA ASP A 235 8.71 21.48 7.15
C ASP A 235 7.47 21.07 7.98
N MET A 236 6.84 22.03 8.67
CA MET A 236 5.60 21.83 9.43
C MET A 236 4.36 22.37 8.73
N VAL A 237 4.51 23.04 7.57
CA VAL A 237 3.37 23.53 6.78
C VAL A 237 2.61 22.33 6.19
N PRO A 238 1.32 22.14 6.48
CA PRO A 238 0.54 21.06 5.88
C PRO A 238 -0.04 21.45 4.52
N ASN A 239 -0.35 20.44 3.71
CA ASN A 239 -1.19 20.61 2.52
C ASN A 239 -2.69 20.59 2.84
N TYR A 240 -3.55 20.77 1.83
CA TYR A 240 -5.02 20.74 2.02
C TYR A 240 -5.58 19.40 2.50
N ARG A 241 -4.76 18.35 2.54
CA ARG A 241 -5.11 17.05 3.13
C ARG A 241 -4.62 16.89 4.58
N GLY A 242 -4.03 17.93 5.17
CA GLY A 242 -3.44 17.91 6.50
C GLY A 242 -2.14 17.09 6.60
N LEU A 243 -1.48 16.81 5.46
CA LEU A 243 -0.19 16.10 5.45
C LEU A 243 0.93 17.13 5.40
N THR A 244 1.88 17.04 6.30
CA THR A 244 3.18 17.71 6.22
C THR A 244 4.14 16.94 5.30
N PRO A 245 5.29 17.51 4.90
CA PRO A 245 6.29 16.81 4.09
C PRO A 245 6.76 15.49 4.70
N LEU A 246 6.96 15.41 6.02
CA LEU A 246 7.31 14.16 6.72
C LEU A 246 6.19 13.11 6.60
N LYS A 247 4.94 13.51 6.86
CA LYS A 247 3.76 12.64 6.72
C LYS A 247 3.56 12.18 5.27
N LEU A 248 3.86 13.04 4.29
CA LEU A 248 3.82 12.69 2.88
C LEU A 248 4.92 11.69 2.51
N ALA A 249 6.14 11.85 3.02
CA ALA A 249 7.23 10.90 2.82
C ALA A 249 6.86 9.51 3.35
N ALA A 250 6.20 9.46 4.52
CA ALA A 250 5.66 8.24 5.08
C ALA A 250 4.58 7.59 4.20
N LYS A 251 3.66 8.40 3.66
CA LYS A 251 2.58 7.92 2.79
C LYS A 251 3.09 7.34 1.48
N GLU A 252 4.05 8.02 0.86
CA GLU A 252 4.58 7.65 -0.45
C GLU A 252 5.60 6.51 -0.35
N GLY A 253 6.23 6.32 0.80
CA GLY A 253 7.26 5.30 1.04
C GLY A 253 8.68 5.76 0.73
N ASN A 254 8.93 7.08 0.76
CA ASN A 254 10.25 7.62 0.44
C ASN A 254 11.20 7.50 1.65
N LEU A 255 11.87 6.35 1.77
CA LEU A 255 12.79 6.03 2.88
C LEU A 255 13.90 7.07 3.07
N VAL A 256 14.50 7.53 1.97
CA VAL A 256 15.66 8.45 2.01
C VAL A 256 15.22 9.81 2.53
N ALA A 257 14.14 10.37 1.98
CA ALA A 257 13.60 11.63 2.45
C ALA A 257 13.15 11.51 3.91
N PHE A 258 12.44 10.44 4.28
CA PHE A 258 11.98 10.21 5.65
C PHE A 258 13.16 10.17 6.64
N GLN A 259 14.21 9.43 6.33
CA GLN A 259 15.41 9.36 7.17
C GLN A 259 16.14 10.70 7.25
N HIS A 260 16.17 11.47 6.16
CA HIS A 260 16.73 12.82 6.13
C HIS A 260 16.01 13.77 7.09
N PHE A 261 14.67 13.82 7.02
CA PHE A 261 13.85 14.62 7.94
C PHE A 261 14.11 14.24 9.42
N VAL A 262 14.10 12.94 9.71
CA VAL A 262 14.30 12.42 11.06
C VAL A 262 15.69 12.73 11.59
N ASN A 263 16.73 12.58 10.75
CA ASN A 263 18.10 12.88 11.14
C ASN A 263 18.32 14.37 11.38
N ARG A 264 17.62 15.24 10.63
CA ARG A 264 17.68 16.68 10.83
C ARG A 264 17.03 17.13 12.15
N ARG A 265 15.94 16.48 12.56
CA ARG A 265 15.26 16.74 13.85
C ARG A 265 15.93 16.07 15.05
N ARG A 266 16.98 15.27 14.83
CA ARG A 266 17.68 14.51 15.89
C ARG A 266 18.72 15.36 16.59
N ILE A 267 18.75 15.28 17.91
CA ILE A 267 19.77 15.89 18.76
C ILE A 267 20.75 14.80 19.20
N ILE A 268 22.04 14.99 18.93
CA ILE A 268 23.09 14.06 19.39
C ILE A 268 23.47 14.46 20.82
N GLN A 269 23.32 13.55 21.78
CA GLN A 269 23.65 13.82 23.18
C GLN A 269 25.15 13.65 23.44
N TRP A 270 25.71 12.52 23.01
CA TRP A 270 27.13 12.21 23.13
C TRP A 270 27.52 11.08 22.19
N ASN A 271 28.81 11.04 21.85
CA ASN A 271 29.45 9.96 21.09
C ASN A 271 30.62 9.43 21.93
N LEU A 272 30.62 8.13 22.23
CA LEU A 272 31.68 7.44 22.94
C LEU A 272 32.21 6.29 22.08
N GLY A 273 33.23 6.58 21.26
CA GLY A 273 33.79 5.63 20.31
C GLY A 273 32.71 5.07 19.38
N PRO A 274 32.44 3.75 19.40
CA PRO A 274 31.39 3.16 18.56
C PRO A 274 29.97 3.40 19.10
N LEU A 275 29.78 3.91 20.32
CA LEU A 275 28.46 4.16 20.88
C LEU A 275 28.05 5.60 20.61
N SER A 276 26.83 5.80 20.10
CA SER A 276 26.24 7.12 19.92
C SER A 276 24.87 7.14 20.60
N SER A 277 24.61 8.17 21.40
CA SER A 277 23.31 8.39 22.03
C SER A 277 22.61 9.56 21.35
N ASN A 278 21.47 9.25 20.76
CA ASN A 278 20.68 10.15 19.94
C ASN A 278 19.31 10.36 20.56
N LEU A 279 18.85 11.60 20.57
CA LEU A 279 17.53 12.01 21.01
C LEU A 279 16.69 12.38 19.79
N TYR A 280 15.66 11.59 19.52
CA TYR A 280 14.77 11.77 18.37
C TYR A 280 13.48 12.48 18.77
N ASP A 281 13.09 13.50 18.01
CA ASP A 281 11.79 14.17 18.13
C ASP A 281 10.66 13.23 17.67
N LEU A 282 9.66 13.01 18.54
CA LEU A 282 8.51 12.17 18.27
C LEU A 282 7.31 12.93 17.68
N THR A 283 7.41 14.25 17.55
CA THR A 283 6.37 15.09 16.96
C THR A 283 6.01 14.56 15.57
N GLU A 284 4.70 14.49 15.25
CA GLU A 284 4.12 13.88 14.04
C GLU A 284 4.24 12.34 13.91
N ILE A 285 5.24 11.72 14.56
CA ILE A 285 5.47 10.28 14.50
C ILE A 285 4.50 9.54 15.43
N ASP A 286 4.37 10.02 16.66
CA ASP A 286 3.53 9.43 17.68
C ASP A 286 2.03 9.72 17.48
N SER A 287 1.17 8.79 17.90
CA SER A 287 -0.28 8.78 17.66
C SER A 287 -1.11 9.59 18.66
N ARG A 288 -0.48 10.20 19.67
CA ARG A 288 -1.20 10.83 20.79
C ARG A 288 -1.56 12.30 20.57
N GLU A 289 -0.77 13.04 19.79
CA GLU A 289 -1.04 14.44 19.47
C GLU A 289 -1.89 14.60 18.21
N ASP A 290 -1.64 13.76 17.20
CA ASP A 290 -2.24 13.88 15.88
C ASP A 290 -3.26 12.78 15.58
N ASP A 291 -4.46 13.16 15.13
CA ASP A 291 -5.47 12.26 14.57
C ASP A 291 -4.97 11.48 13.33
N LEU A 292 -3.92 11.99 12.67
CA LEU A 292 -3.27 11.42 11.47
C LEU A 292 -1.76 11.40 11.66
N SER A 293 -1.30 10.49 12.52
CA SER A 293 0.12 10.25 12.78
C SER A 293 0.82 9.49 11.65
N VAL A 294 2.16 9.55 11.61
CA VAL A 294 2.97 8.77 10.66
C VAL A 294 2.69 7.26 10.79
N LEU A 295 2.55 6.75 12.01
CA LEU A 295 2.26 5.32 12.24
C LEU A 295 0.93 4.91 11.59
N GLU A 296 -0.11 5.74 11.70
CA GLU A 296 -1.40 5.48 11.06
C GLU A 296 -1.33 5.59 9.55
N ILE A 297 -0.59 6.57 9.03
CA ILE A 297 -0.38 6.72 7.60
C ILE A 297 0.28 5.46 7.02
N ILE A 298 1.31 4.93 7.69
CA ILE A 298 2.02 3.71 7.28
C ILE A 298 1.08 2.51 7.30
N VAL A 299 0.34 2.28 8.40
CA VAL A 299 -0.61 1.18 8.51
C VAL A 299 -1.73 1.29 7.46
N SER A 300 -2.14 2.52 7.15
CA SER A 300 -3.20 2.80 6.17
C SER A 300 -2.73 2.67 4.71
N SER A 301 -1.42 2.62 4.47
CA SER A 301 -0.82 2.61 3.13
C SER A 301 -0.80 1.21 2.52
N GLN A 302 -1.16 1.13 1.23
CA GLN A 302 -1.04 -0.12 0.48
C GLN A 302 0.35 -0.31 -0.14
N LYS A 303 1.19 0.73 -0.15
CA LYS A 303 2.52 0.68 -0.74
C LYS A 303 3.46 -0.15 0.14
N ARG A 304 4.21 -1.08 -0.47
CA ARG A 304 5.22 -1.87 0.24
C ARG A 304 6.33 -0.98 0.80
N GLU A 305 6.79 -0.01 0.02
CA GLU A 305 7.84 0.94 0.43
C GLU A 305 7.48 1.72 1.71
N ALA A 306 6.21 2.04 1.93
CA ALA A 306 5.77 2.69 3.16
C ALA A 306 5.91 1.79 4.40
N ARG A 307 5.75 0.46 4.25
CA ARG A 307 5.91 -0.49 5.38
C ARG A 307 7.36 -0.66 5.80
N GLN A 308 8.30 -0.48 4.87
CA GLN A 308 9.73 -0.54 5.16
C GLN A 308 10.19 0.59 6.11
N ILE A 309 9.42 1.68 6.22
CA ILE A 309 9.67 2.76 7.18
C ILE A 309 9.60 2.26 8.63
N LEU A 310 8.84 1.20 8.91
CA LEU A 310 8.77 0.59 10.24
C LEU A 310 10.11 -0.02 10.70
N GLU A 311 11.05 -0.24 9.80
CA GLU A 311 12.40 -0.74 10.13
C GLU A 311 13.39 0.38 10.50
N LEU A 312 13.07 1.62 10.16
CA LEU A 312 13.92 2.78 10.39
C LEU A 312 13.89 3.21 11.87
N THR A 313 15.00 3.77 12.33
CA THR A 313 15.06 4.50 13.60
C THR A 313 14.44 5.89 13.41
N PRO A 314 13.63 6.43 14.35
CA PRO A 314 13.25 5.89 15.66
C PRO A 314 12.00 4.99 15.66
N VAL A 315 11.26 4.91 14.55
CA VAL A 315 9.94 4.25 14.45
C VAL A 315 9.99 2.81 14.96
N ARG A 316 11.00 2.04 14.55
CA ARG A 316 11.20 0.65 14.99
C ARG A 316 11.30 0.52 16.51
N GLN A 317 12.07 1.41 17.15
CA GLN A 317 12.28 1.37 18.60
C GLN A 317 11.03 1.81 19.35
N LEU A 318 10.34 2.85 18.87
CA LEU A 318 9.09 3.32 19.45
C LEU A 318 8.04 2.21 19.48
N VAL A 319 7.81 1.54 18.34
CA VAL A 319 6.84 0.43 18.23
C VAL A 319 7.25 -0.73 19.14
N ARG A 320 8.54 -1.09 19.16
CA ARG A 320 9.05 -2.17 20.02
C ARG A 320 8.81 -1.87 21.50
N LEU A 321 9.00 -0.63 21.92
CA LEU A 321 8.72 -0.20 23.29
C LEU A 321 7.22 -0.26 23.60
N LYS A 322 6.37 0.32 22.73
CA LYS A 322 4.90 0.25 22.88
C LYS A 322 4.39 -1.18 23.03
N TRP A 323 4.88 -2.08 22.17
CA TRP A 323 4.44 -3.46 22.17
C TRP A 323 4.91 -4.25 23.38
N ASN A 324 6.17 -4.10 23.79
CA ASN A 324 6.74 -4.91 24.88
C ASN A 324 6.33 -4.44 26.27
N LEU A 325 6.17 -3.13 26.49
CA LEU A 325 5.71 -2.61 27.79
C LEU A 325 4.22 -2.89 28.01
N TYR A 326 3.37 -2.55 27.02
CA TYR A 326 1.92 -2.50 27.22
C TYR A 326 1.16 -3.39 26.23
N GLY A 327 1.43 -3.24 24.92
CA GLY A 327 0.61 -3.82 23.86
C GLY A 327 0.44 -5.34 23.98
N LYS A 328 1.53 -6.07 24.17
CA LYS A 328 1.53 -7.55 24.27
C LYS A 328 0.72 -8.05 25.47
N HIS A 329 0.78 -7.35 26.60
CA HIS A 329 0.09 -7.76 27.83
C HIS A 329 -1.42 -7.49 27.73
N TYR A 330 -1.81 -6.29 27.32
CA TYR A 330 -3.22 -5.95 27.13
C TYR A 330 -3.87 -6.78 26.02
N PHE A 331 -3.15 -7.06 24.92
CA PHE A 331 -3.66 -7.89 23.84
C PHE A 331 -3.92 -9.34 24.28
N ARG A 332 -3.03 -9.92 25.09
CA ARG A 332 -3.21 -11.26 25.67
C ARG A 332 -4.36 -11.31 26.68
N LEU A 333 -4.50 -10.27 27.49
CA LEU A 333 -5.63 -10.15 28.41
C LEU A 333 -6.95 -10.06 27.65
N LEU A 334 -7.01 -9.24 26.58
CA LEU A 334 -8.19 -9.10 25.73
C LEU A 334 -8.55 -10.43 25.05
N MET A 335 -7.56 -11.18 24.56
CA MET A 335 -7.77 -12.52 24.01
C MET A 335 -8.39 -13.47 25.05
N LEU A 336 -7.87 -13.46 26.29
CA LEU A 336 -8.39 -14.32 27.36
C LEU A 336 -9.84 -13.95 27.71
N VAL A 337 -10.15 -12.65 27.83
CA VAL A 337 -11.51 -12.17 28.08
C VAL A 337 -12.46 -12.57 26.94
N TYR A 338 -12.02 -12.45 25.68
CA TYR A 338 -12.83 -12.85 24.53
C TYR A 338 -13.06 -14.36 24.46
N LEU A 339 -12.05 -15.17 24.76
CA LEU A 339 -12.19 -16.63 24.83
C LEU A 339 -13.17 -17.06 25.92
N LEU A 340 -13.11 -16.42 27.10
CA LEU A 340 -14.10 -16.65 28.15
C LEU A 340 -15.50 -16.25 27.67
N TYR A 341 -15.65 -15.08 27.05
CA TYR A 341 -16.92 -14.60 26.51
C TYR A 341 -17.53 -15.57 25.48
N ILE A 342 -16.77 -16.02 24.48
CA ILE A 342 -17.30 -16.96 23.48
C ILE A 342 -17.58 -18.33 24.07
N SER A 343 -16.79 -18.77 25.07
CA SER A 343 -17.06 -20.03 25.78
C SER A 343 -18.38 -19.98 26.56
N ILE A 344 -18.69 -18.86 27.23
CA ILE A 344 -19.97 -18.66 27.93
C ILE A 344 -21.12 -18.68 26.92
N PHE A 345 -20.98 -17.97 25.80
CA PHE A 345 -22.00 -17.99 24.74
C PHE A 345 -22.24 -19.41 24.20
N THR A 346 -21.17 -20.18 23.93
CA THR A 346 -21.30 -21.56 23.45
C THR A 346 -21.97 -22.48 24.47
N LEU A 347 -21.65 -22.34 25.75
CA LEU A 347 -22.28 -23.10 26.82
C LEU A 347 -23.79 -22.80 26.91
N CYS A 348 -24.19 -21.55 26.66
CA CYS A 348 -25.61 -21.17 26.58
C CYS A 348 -26.31 -21.81 25.38
N CYS A 349 -25.66 -21.83 24.20
CA CYS A 349 -26.20 -22.46 22.99
C CYS A 349 -26.31 -23.98 23.11
N ILE A 350 -25.32 -24.65 23.72
CA ILE A 350 -25.34 -26.11 23.92
C ILE A 350 -26.46 -26.48 24.89
N ASN A 351 -26.63 -25.71 25.98
CA ASN A 351 -27.68 -25.93 26.97
C ASN A 351 -29.02 -25.27 26.61
N ARG A 352 -29.33 -25.19 25.31
CA ARG A 352 -30.59 -24.62 24.81
C ARG A 352 -31.79 -25.33 25.43
N PRO A 353 -32.83 -24.60 25.85
CA PRO A 353 -34.02 -25.20 26.42
C PRO A 353 -34.86 -25.86 25.32
N LEU A 354 -34.74 -27.18 25.23
CA LEU A 354 -35.47 -28.05 24.30
C LEU A 354 -36.48 -28.91 25.08
N LYS A 355 -37.64 -29.16 24.48
CA LYS A 355 -38.61 -30.17 24.92
C LYS A 355 -38.87 -31.16 23.79
N ASP A 356 -39.31 -32.35 24.14
CA ASP A 356 -39.75 -33.32 23.14
C ASP A 356 -41.03 -32.83 22.46
N ILE A 357 -41.23 -33.28 21.23
CA ILE A 357 -42.38 -32.88 20.41
C ILE A 357 -43.69 -33.23 21.13
N PRO A 358 -44.64 -32.28 21.26
CA PRO A 358 -45.97 -32.58 21.78
C PRO A 358 -46.72 -33.50 20.80
N GLU A 359 -47.58 -34.38 21.32
CA GLU A 359 -48.31 -35.38 20.50
C GLU A 359 -49.15 -34.76 19.37
N ASN A 360 -49.56 -33.49 19.51
CA ASN A 360 -50.36 -32.73 18.52
C ASN A 360 -49.53 -31.98 17.47
N TYR A 361 -48.24 -32.30 17.30
CA TYR A 361 -47.37 -31.60 16.35
C TYR A 361 -47.53 -32.14 14.93
N THR A 362 -47.94 -31.27 14.00
CA THR A 362 -48.04 -31.60 12.58
C THR A 362 -46.64 -31.66 11.96
N LYS A 363 -46.15 -32.87 11.66
CA LYS A 363 -44.92 -33.06 10.89
C LYS A 363 -45.24 -32.96 9.39
N ALA A 364 -44.43 -32.20 8.66
CA ALA A 364 -44.42 -32.35 7.20
C ALA A 364 -43.76 -33.68 6.83
N ASP A 365 -44.11 -34.27 5.68
CA ASP A 365 -43.57 -35.58 5.26
C ASP A 365 -42.03 -35.64 5.20
N ASN A 366 -41.39 -34.48 5.03
CA ASN A 366 -39.93 -34.33 4.98
C ASN A 366 -39.29 -33.91 6.33
N ASP A 367 -40.07 -33.66 7.38
CA ASP A 367 -39.59 -33.13 8.66
C ASP A 367 -39.47 -34.24 9.72
N GLN A 368 -38.24 -34.73 9.91
CA GLN A 368 -37.89 -35.74 10.91
C GLN A 368 -37.44 -35.14 12.25
N THR A 369 -37.83 -33.91 12.58
CA THR A 369 -37.50 -33.30 13.87
C THR A 369 -38.00 -34.14 15.05
N ILE A 370 -37.21 -34.19 16.13
CA ILE A 370 -37.49 -34.97 17.37
C ILE A 370 -37.77 -34.04 18.56
N LYS A 371 -37.14 -32.85 18.59
CA LYS A 371 -37.19 -31.90 19.70
C LYS A 371 -37.56 -30.50 19.21
N VAL A 372 -38.39 -29.81 19.98
CA VAL A 372 -38.83 -28.42 19.73
C VAL A 372 -38.37 -27.51 20.85
N GLN A 373 -38.21 -26.22 20.58
CA GLN A 373 -37.79 -25.25 21.58
C GLN A 373 -38.86 -25.04 22.66
N LYS A 374 -38.45 -24.91 23.93
CA LYS A 374 -39.36 -24.53 25.01
C LYS A 374 -39.80 -23.07 24.86
N SER A 375 -41.04 -22.78 25.30
CA SER A 375 -41.55 -21.41 25.36
C SER A 375 -40.73 -20.57 26.37
N PHE A 376 -40.85 -19.25 26.30
CA PHE A 376 -40.09 -18.33 27.15
C PHE A 376 -40.33 -18.59 28.65
N THR A 377 -41.59 -18.78 29.06
CA THR A 377 -41.99 -19.02 30.45
C THR A 377 -41.55 -20.39 30.98
N GLU A 378 -41.55 -21.41 30.13
CA GLU A 378 -41.09 -22.77 30.46
C GLU A 378 -39.56 -22.86 30.56
N SER A 379 -38.85 -21.90 29.99
CA SER A 379 -37.39 -21.96 29.83
C SER A 379 -36.59 -21.55 31.07
N TYR A 380 -37.19 -20.88 32.06
CA TYR A 380 -36.46 -20.25 33.18
C TYR A 380 -36.99 -20.65 34.57
N GLN A 381 -37.27 -21.95 34.77
CA GLN A 381 -37.83 -22.46 36.02
C GLN A 381 -36.81 -23.16 36.92
N THR A 382 -35.79 -23.80 36.32
CA THR A 382 -34.82 -24.58 37.09
C THR A 382 -33.58 -23.77 37.46
N TYR A 383 -32.88 -24.18 38.52
CA TYR A 383 -31.59 -23.57 38.89
C TYR A 383 -30.57 -23.57 37.73
N LYS A 384 -30.55 -24.63 36.92
CA LYS A 384 -29.71 -24.71 35.71
C LYS A 384 -30.08 -23.66 34.67
N ASP A 385 -31.37 -23.34 34.54
CA ASP A 385 -31.85 -22.31 33.63
C ASP A 385 -31.49 -20.89 34.12
N HIS A 386 -31.47 -20.66 35.43
CA HIS A 386 -31.00 -19.39 35.99
C HIS A 386 -29.50 -19.16 35.73
N LEU A 387 -28.67 -20.20 35.84
CA LEU A 387 -27.26 -20.11 35.45
C LEU A 387 -27.09 -19.79 33.96
N ARG A 388 -27.92 -20.39 33.09
CA ARG A 388 -27.95 -20.08 31.66
C ARG A 388 -28.37 -18.63 31.41
N LEU A 389 -29.39 -18.14 32.12
CA LEU A 389 -29.86 -16.75 32.00
C LEU A 389 -28.74 -15.75 32.31
N ILE A 390 -27.92 -16.00 33.34
CA ILE A 390 -26.76 -15.14 33.64
C ILE A 390 -25.80 -15.11 32.45
N GLY A 391 -25.50 -16.27 31.84
CA GLY A 391 -24.66 -16.36 30.65
C GLY A 391 -25.25 -15.67 29.40
N GLU A 392 -26.56 -15.77 29.20
CA GLU A 392 -27.29 -15.07 28.14
C GLU A 392 -27.20 -13.55 28.32
N ILE A 393 -27.40 -13.05 29.53
CA ILE A 393 -27.28 -11.61 29.87
C ILE A 393 -25.85 -11.12 29.58
N ILE A 394 -24.83 -11.85 30.03
CA ILE A 394 -23.43 -11.50 29.75
C ILE A 394 -23.17 -11.47 28.24
N SER A 395 -23.72 -12.44 27.50
CA SER A 395 -23.54 -12.55 26.04
C SER A 395 -24.15 -11.35 25.30
N VAL A 396 -25.37 -10.95 25.67
CA VAL A 396 -26.09 -9.81 25.09
C VAL A 396 -25.42 -8.48 25.46
N ILE A 397 -25.04 -8.28 26.72
CA ILE A 397 -24.32 -7.06 27.15
C ILE A 397 -23.00 -6.95 26.38
N GLY A 398 -22.25 -8.04 26.27
CA GLY A 398 -21.00 -8.06 25.50
C GLY A 398 -21.21 -7.72 24.02
N ALA A 399 -22.28 -8.23 23.39
CA ALA A 399 -22.62 -7.90 22.00
C ALA A 399 -22.94 -6.41 21.82
N ILE A 400 -23.71 -5.81 22.75
CA ILE A 400 -24.03 -4.38 22.72
C ILE A 400 -22.75 -3.55 22.88
N VAL A 401 -21.86 -3.92 23.82
CA VAL A 401 -20.57 -3.24 24.02
C VAL A 401 -19.70 -3.30 22.76
N ILE A 402 -19.65 -4.46 22.08
CA ILE A 402 -18.93 -4.61 20.81
C ILE A 402 -19.49 -3.63 19.76
N LEU A 403 -20.81 -3.54 19.60
CA LEU A 403 -21.43 -2.62 18.64
C LEU A 403 -21.15 -1.15 18.99
N LEU A 404 -21.21 -0.79 20.27
CA LEU A 404 -20.92 0.57 20.75
C LEU A 404 -19.47 1.01 20.52
N ILE A 405 -18.51 0.08 20.50
CA ILE A 405 -17.10 0.37 20.21
C ILE A 405 -16.82 0.42 18.70
N GLU A 406 -17.38 -0.53 17.94
CA GLU A 406 -17.07 -0.68 16.52
C GLU A 406 -17.79 0.34 15.62
N ILE A 407 -19.07 0.65 15.89
CA ILE A 407 -19.87 1.55 15.03
C ILE A 407 -19.28 2.98 14.97
N PRO A 408 -18.92 3.63 16.11
CA PRO A 408 -18.29 4.96 16.06
C PRO A 408 -16.92 4.93 15.36
N SER A 409 -16.17 3.84 15.50
CA SER A 409 -14.87 3.66 14.83
C SER A 409 -15.02 3.65 13.30
N ILE A 410 -16.07 3.00 12.79
CA ILE A 410 -16.42 2.99 11.37
C ILE A 410 -16.81 4.39 10.88
N LEU A 411 -17.58 5.14 11.67
CA LEU A 411 -17.99 6.49 11.31
C LEU A 411 -16.81 7.46 11.26
N LYS A 412 -15.84 7.36 12.19
CA LYS A 412 -14.65 8.24 12.21
C LYS A 412 -13.70 7.99 11.04
N VAL A 413 -13.44 6.72 10.69
CA VAL A 413 -12.44 6.34 9.67
C VAL A 413 -13.05 6.21 8.26
N GLY A 414 -14.35 5.98 8.18
CA GLY A 414 -15.08 5.66 6.96
C GLY A 414 -15.04 4.17 6.63
N ALA A 415 -16.19 3.59 6.30
CA ALA A 415 -16.37 2.14 6.09
C ALA A 415 -15.41 1.53 5.06
N LYS A 416 -15.18 2.21 3.93
CA LYS A 416 -14.28 1.73 2.87
C LYS A 416 -12.84 1.57 3.34
N ARG A 417 -12.36 2.49 4.18
CA ARG A 417 -10.99 2.47 4.69
C ARG A 417 -10.85 1.47 5.84
N TYR A 418 -11.88 1.37 6.68
CA TYR A 418 -11.94 0.44 7.80
C TYR A 418 -11.89 -1.02 7.36
N PHE A 419 -12.77 -1.42 6.43
CA PHE A 419 -12.84 -2.81 5.95
C PHE A 419 -11.80 -3.15 4.88
N GLY A 420 -11.37 -2.15 4.09
CA GLY A 420 -10.39 -2.34 3.01
C GLY A 420 -8.95 -2.58 3.48
N GLN A 421 -8.65 -2.37 4.77
CA GLN A 421 -7.30 -2.51 5.31
C GLN A 421 -7.12 -3.84 6.03
N SER A 422 -6.50 -4.81 5.35
CA SER A 422 -6.12 -6.10 5.94
C SER A 422 -5.23 -5.95 7.17
N ALA A 423 -4.38 -4.92 7.20
CA ALA A 423 -3.49 -4.65 8.32
C ALA A 423 -4.23 -4.26 9.61
N LEU A 424 -5.42 -3.64 9.57
CA LEU A 424 -6.14 -3.22 10.77
C LEU A 424 -7.06 -4.30 11.36
N GLY A 425 -7.38 -5.32 10.57
CA GLY A 425 -8.45 -6.29 10.91
C GLY A 425 -9.21 -6.77 9.68
N GLY A 426 -9.38 -5.89 8.69
CA GLY A 426 -10.10 -6.18 7.44
C GLY A 426 -11.44 -6.86 7.70
N PRO A 427 -11.61 -8.13 7.28
CA PRO A 427 -12.87 -8.87 7.41
C PRO A 427 -13.22 -9.26 8.84
N PHE A 428 -12.25 -9.33 9.76
CA PHE A 428 -12.52 -9.74 11.14
C PHE A 428 -13.43 -8.75 11.88
N HIS A 429 -13.38 -7.47 11.52
CA HIS A 429 -14.32 -6.47 12.05
C HIS A 429 -15.73 -6.68 11.50
N VAL A 430 -15.87 -7.11 10.24
CA VAL A 430 -17.16 -7.46 9.64
C VAL A 430 -17.77 -8.66 10.36
N THR A 431 -16.98 -9.71 10.56
CA THR A 431 -17.42 -10.93 11.24
C THR A 431 -17.72 -10.71 12.73
N LEU A 432 -17.05 -9.75 13.37
CA LEU A 432 -17.34 -9.35 14.75
C LEU A 432 -18.64 -8.56 14.87
N ILE A 433 -18.89 -7.62 13.95
CA ILE A 433 -20.13 -6.83 13.92
C ILE A 433 -21.31 -7.72 13.56
N SER A 434 -21.16 -8.61 12.57
CA SER A 434 -22.22 -9.55 12.19
C SER A 434 -22.51 -10.55 13.32
N TYR A 435 -21.50 -11.02 14.04
CA TYR A 435 -21.71 -11.81 15.25
C TYR A 435 -22.54 -11.04 16.28
N ALA A 436 -22.15 -9.81 16.62
CA ALA A 436 -22.83 -9.03 17.64
C ALA A 436 -24.27 -8.67 17.24
N SER A 437 -24.52 -8.35 15.97
CA SER A 437 -25.88 -8.09 15.47
C SER A 437 -26.75 -9.35 15.51
N LEU A 438 -26.21 -10.53 15.15
CA LEU A 438 -26.95 -11.80 15.25
C LEU A 438 -27.31 -12.17 16.69
N VAL A 439 -26.44 -11.90 17.67
CA VAL A 439 -26.75 -12.13 19.09
C VAL A 439 -27.87 -11.21 19.58
N VAL A 440 -27.88 -9.94 19.15
CA VAL A 440 -28.98 -9.01 19.47
C VAL A 440 -30.28 -9.45 18.80
N ILE A 441 -30.24 -9.87 17.53
CA ILE A 441 -31.40 -10.44 16.82
C ILE A 441 -31.92 -11.69 17.54
N LEU A 442 -31.03 -12.58 18.00
CA LEU A 442 -31.40 -13.77 18.76
C LEU A 442 -32.13 -13.39 20.05
N CYS A 443 -31.69 -12.35 20.76
CA CYS A 443 -32.40 -11.84 21.94
C CYS A 443 -33.81 -11.36 21.59
N VAL A 444 -33.98 -10.63 20.48
CA VAL A 444 -35.29 -10.14 20.01
C VAL A 444 -36.20 -11.32 19.66
N LEU A 445 -35.73 -12.28 18.86
CA LEU A 445 -36.51 -13.45 18.45
C LEU A 445 -36.93 -14.31 19.65
N ARG A 446 -36.03 -14.45 20.64
CA ARG A 446 -36.31 -15.14 21.90
C ARG A 446 -37.43 -14.47 22.70
N THR A 447 -37.47 -13.13 22.71
CA THR A 447 -38.52 -12.36 23.40
C THR A 447 -39.85 -12.34 22.66
N THR A 448 -39.84 -12.40 21.33
CA THR A 448 -41.07 -12.45 20.52
C THR A 448 -41.64 -13.87 20.38
N GLY A 449 -40.88 -14.89 20.80
CA GLY A 449 -41.32 -16.29 20.78
C GLY A 449 -41.38 -16.89 19.38
N MET A 450 -40.62 -16.35 18.42
CA MET A 450 -40.58 -16.88 17.06
C MET A 450 -39.78 -18.20 17.00
N ALA A 451 -40.21 -19.15 16.18
CA ALA A 451 -39.65 -20.51 16.16
C ALA A 451 -38.30 -20.64 15.41
N GLU A 452 -37.85 -19.59 14.71
CA GLU A 452 -36.66 -19.62 13.83
C GLU A 452 -35.34 -19.17 14.49
N ASP A 453 -35.23 -19.26 15.82
CA ASP A 453 -34.01 -18.88 16.58
C ASP A 453 -32.73 -19.64 16.18
N LEU A 454 -32.88 -20.83 15.57
CA LEU A 454 -31.76 -21.73 15.29
C LEU A 454 -30.77 -21.17 14.26
N VAL A 455 -31.30 -20.55 13.20
CA VAL A 455 -30.49 -20.04 12.08
C VAL A 455 -29.51 -18.94 12.53
N PRO A 456 -29.96 -17.84 13.18
CA PRO A 456 -29.04 -16.81 13.65
C PRO A 456 -28.10 -17.33 14.73
N MET A 457 -28.53 -18.28 15.58
CA MET A 457 -27.66 -18.89 16.60
C MET A 457 -26.51 -19.69 15.97
N ALA A 458 -26.78 -20.52 14.95
CA ALA A 458 -25.76 -21.32 14.29
C ALA A 458 -24.70 -20.43 13.60
N TRP A 459 -25.14 -19.41 12.88
CA TRP A 459 -24.24 -18.44 12.25
C TRP A 459 -23.44 -17.63 13.27
N ALA A 460 -24.06 -17.22 14.39
CA ALA A 460 -23.36 -16.51 15.46
C ALA A 460 -22.22 -17.37 16.06
N LEU A 461 -22.42 -18.67 16.27
CA LEU A 461 -21.36 -19.55 16.79
C LEU A 461 -20.16 -19.63 15.83
N VAL A 462 -20.41 -19.84 14.53
CA VAL A 462 -19.35 -19.92 13.52
C VAL A 462 -18.60 -18.60 13.40
N LEU A 463 -19.33 -17.48 13.36
CA LEU A 463 -18.73 -16.15 13.26
C LEU A 463 -17.95 -15.78 14.54
N GLY A 464 -18.49 -16.10 15.71
CA GLY A 464 -17.84 -15.84 17.00
C GLY A 464 -16.53 -16.61 17.16
N TRP A 465 -16.49 -17.91 16.82
CA TRP A 465 -15.24 -18.67 16.87
C TRP A 465 -14.26 -18.30 15.76
N SER A 466 -14.74 -17.99 14.56
CA SER A 466 -13.85 -17.55 13.48
C SER A 466 -13.14 -16.23 13.80
N ASN A 467 -13.75 -15.35 14.60
CA ASN A 467 -13.11 -14.15 15.14
C ASN A 467 -11.93 -14.43 16.08
N VAL A 468 -11.81 -15.62 16.67
CA VAL A 468 -10.62 -15.98 17.49
C VAL A 468 -9.33 -15.93 16.66
N MET A 469 -9.41 -16.18 15.34
CA MET A 469 -8.27 -16.03 14.43
C MET A 469 -7.71 -14.60 14.40
N TYR A 470 -8.50 -13.58 14.74
CA TYR A 470 -7.99 -12.22 14.89
C TYR A 470 -6.91 -12.14 15.96
N PHE A 471 -7.06 -12.85 17.09
CA PHE A 471 -6.09 -12.83 18.18
C PHE A 471 -4.82 -13.62 17.88
N ALA A 472 -4.85 -14.56 16.93
CA ALA A 472 -3.65 -15.27 16.48
C ALA A 472 -2.59 -14.31 15.88
N ARG A 473 -2.98 -13.10 15.47
CA ARG A 473 -2.11 -12.05 14.91
C ARG A 473 -1.10 -11.48 15.91
N GLY A 474 -1.41 -11.50 17.21
CA GLY A 474 -0.49 -11.03 18.26
C GLY A 474 0.68 -11.97 18.54
N PHE A 475 0.70 -13.15 17.93
CA PHE A 475 1.77 -14.13 18.07
C PHE A 475 2.63 -14.16 16.80
N GLU A 476 3.95 -14.07 16.97
CA GLU A 476 4.92 -14.07 15.87
C GLU A 476 4.85 -15.35 15.02
N MET A 477 4.60 -16.50 15.65
CA MET A 477 4.50 -17.79 14.96
C MET A 477 3.20 -17.95 14.16
N LEU A 478 2.07 -17.44 14.66
CA LEU A 478 0.74 -17.68 14.07
C LEU A 478 0.27 -16.55 13.16
N GLY A 479 0.71 -15.31 13.39
CA GLY A 479 0.24 -14.13 12.68
C GLY A 479 0.42 -14.20 11.16
N PRO A 480 1.58 -14.61 10.62
CA PRO A 480 1.77 -14.86 9.19
C PRO A 480 0.73 -15.77 8.55
N TYR A 481 0.35 -16.86 9.22
CA TYR A 481 -0.61 -17.83 8.67
C TYR A 481 -2.02 -17.23 8.52
N VAL A 482 -2.44 -16.37 9.47
CA VAL A 482 -3.72 -15.64 9.36
C VAL A 482 -3.75 -14.75 8.12
N ILE A 483 -2.61 -14.14 7.76
CA ILE A 483 -2.49 -13.31 6.56
C ILE A 483 -2.63 -14.14 5.29
N VAL A 484 -2.02 -15.33 5.26
CA VAL A 484 -2.16 -16.28 4.15
C VAL A 484 -3.65 -16.61 3.97
N ILE A 485 -4.32 -17.07 5.03
CA ILE A 485 -5.74 -17.42 5.00
C ILE A 485 -6.59 -16.25 4.47
N GLN A 486 -6.37 -15.03 4.98
CA GLN A 486 -7.12 -13.86 4.54
C GLN A 486 -6.88 -13.55 3.05
N LYS A 487 -5.62 -13.53 2.59
CA LYS A 487 -5.30 -13.22 1.19
C LYS A 487 -5.83 -14.30 0.25
N THR A 488 -5.79 -15.57 0.66
CA THR A 488 -6.35 -16.68 -0.11
C THR A 488 -7.86 -16.55 -0.26
N ILE A 489 -8.60 -16.30 0.82
CA ILE A 489 -10.07 -16.16 0.80
C ILE A 489 -10.52 -14.99 -0.08
N PHE A 490 -9.93 -13.80 0.08
CA PHE A 490 -10.39 -12.60 -0.63
C PHE A 490 -9.77 -12.41 -2.01
N GLY A 491 -8.62 -13.05 -2.28
CA GLY A 491 -7.86 -12.88 -3.52
C GLY A 491 -8.06 -14.01 -4.53
N ASP A 492 -7.62 -15.22 -4.18
CA ASP A 492 -7.58 -16.35 -5.11
C ASP A 492 -8.91 -17.10 -5.13
N MET A 493 -9.50 -17.32 -3.95
CA MET A 493 -10.73 -18.08 -3.82
C MET A 493 -11.89 -17.36 -4.50
N THR A 494 -11.98 -16.03 -4.45
CA THR A 494 -13.03 -15.28 -5.17
C THR A 494 -12.96 -15.45 -6.69
N LYS A 495 -11.75 -15.42 -7.27
CA LYS A 495 -11.56 -15.66 -8.72
C LYS A 495 -11.90 -17.10 -9.09
N PHE A 496 -11.45 -18.05 -8.27
CA PHE A 496 -11.77 -19.46 -8.43
C PHE A 496 -13.28 -19.72 -8.33
N MET A 497 -13.96 -19.13 -7.34
CA MET A 497 -15.40 -19.31 -7.14
C MET A 497 -16.21 -18.85 -8.35
N TRP A 498 -15.82 -17.77 -9.04
CA TRP A 498 -16.49 -17.35 -10.27
C TRP A 498 -16.36 -18.39 -11.40
N LEU A 499 -15.17 -18.96 -11.59
CA LEU A 499 -14.95 -20.01 -12.60
C LEU A 499 -15.69 -21.31 -12.22
N SER A 500 -15.61 -21.70 -10.95
CA SER A 500 -16.28 -22.88 -10.40
C SER A 500 -17.80 -22.76 -10.50
N LEU A 501 -18.38 -21.59 -10.20
CA LEU A 501 -19.83 -21.36 -10.25
C LEU A 501 -20.41 -21.56 -11.66
N ILE A 502 -19.71 -21.08 -12.69
CA ILE A 502 -20.12 -21.25 -14.09
C ILE A 502 -20.20 -22.74 -14.43
N PHE A 503 -19.17 -23.49 -14.06
CA PHE A 503 -19.10 -24.93 -14.33
C PHE A 503 -20.15 -25.71 -13.53
N LEU A 504 -20.32 -25.35 -12.26
CA LEU A 504 -21.23 -25.99 -11.34
C LEU A 504 -22.69 -25.81 -11.75
N ILE A 505 -23.10 -24.59 -12.13
CA ILE A 505 -24.46 -24.34 -12.63
C ILE A 505 -24.69 -25.10 -13.94
N GLY A 506 -23.72 -25.10 -14.86
CA GLY A 506 -23.83 -25.79 -16.14
C GLY A 506 -24.01 -27.30 -15.99
N SER A 507 -23.20 -27.94 -15.14
CA SER A 507 -23.29 -29.38 -14.89
C SER A 507 -24.52 -29.76 -14.08
N ALA A 508 -24.87 -28.98 -13.05
CA ALA A 508 -26.08 -29.20 -12.26
C ALA A 508 -27.35 -29.10 -13.12
N ALA A 509 -27.42 -28.12 -14.02
CA ALA A 509 -28.52 -28.01 -14.98
C ALA A 509 -28.58 -29.20 -15.94
N GLY A 510 -27.42 -29.64 -16.46
CA GLY A 510 -27.34 -30.81 -17.35
C GLY A 510 -27.84 -32.11 -16.69
N LEU A 511 -27.48 -32.34 -15.42
CA LEU A 511 -27.96 -33.49 -14.66
C LEU A 511 -29.42 -33.35 -14.24
N TRP A 512 -29.86 -32.15 -13.87
CA TRP A 512 -31.24 -31.90 -13.48
C TRP A 512 -32.23 -32.20 -14.61
N VAL A 513 -31.89 -31.89 -15.87
CA VAL A 513 -32.74 -32.22 -17.03
C VAL A 513 -33.03 -33.73 -17.12
N TYR A 514 -32.10 -34.58 -16.71
CA TYR A 514 -32.34 -36.02 -16.66
C TYR A 514 -33.14 -36.42 -15.41
N TYR A 515 -32.70 -35.98 -14.23
CA TYR A 515 -33.29 -36.40 -12.96
C TYR A 515 -34.67 -35.81 -12.67
N VAL A 516 -35.10 -34.74 -13.36
CA VAL A 516 -36.48 -34.23 -13.27
C VAL A 516 -37.51 -35.25 -13.76
N THR A 517 -37.09 -36.19 -14.63
CA THR A 517 -37.95 -37.24 -15.17
C THR A 517 -38.02 -38.49 -14.28
N GLN A 518 -37.14 -38.58 -13.27
CA GLN A 518 -37.04 -39.72 -12.37
C GLN A 518 -37.83 -39.47 -11.08
N GLU A 519 -38.21 -40.55 -10.39
CA GLU A 519 -38.91 -40.44 -9.12
C GLU A 519 -37.98 -39.80 -8.06
N PRO A 520 -38.40 -38.74 -7.35
CA PRO A 520 -37.54 -38.03 -6.39
C PRO A 520 -37.04 -38.89 -5.21
N SER A 521 -37.74 -39.99 -4.93
CA SER A 521 -37.42 -40.98 -3.89
C SER A 521 -36.30 -41.95 -4.32
N ALA A 522 -36.11 -42.16 -5.62
CA ALA A 522 -35.17 -43.15 -6.15
C ALA A 522 -33.72 -42.73 -5.95
N LEU A 523 -33.41 -41.44 -6.09
CA LEU A 523 -32.08 -40.86 -5.85
C LEU A 523 -32.21 -39.55 -5.05
N PRO A 524 -32.18 -39.63 -3.71
CA PRO A 524 -32.33 -38.46 -2.82
C PRO A 524 -31.38 -37.27 -3.12
N PRO A 525 -30.11 -37.50 -3.54
CA PRO A 525 -29.17 -36.43 -3.91
C PRO A 525 -29.62 -35.52 -5.07
N TYR A 526 -30.61 -35.95 -5.87
CA TYR A 526 -31.05 -35.24 -7.08
C TYR A 526 -32.55 -34.92 -7.09
N ARG A 527 -33.19 -34.91 -5.92
CA ARG A 527 -34.66 -34.70 -5.79
C ARG A 527 -35.16 -33.30 -6.20
N SER A 528 -34.30 -32.29 -6.19
CA SER A 528 -34.65 -30.91 -6.52
C SER A 528 -33.45 -30.15 -7.05
N PHE A 529 -33.65 -29.17 -7.92
CA PHE A 529 -32.56 -28.40 -8.53
C PHE A 529 -31.59 -27.76 -7.51
N PRO A 530 -32.03 -27.11 -6.41
CA PRO A 530 -31.10 -26.56 -5.41
C PRO A 530 -30.25 -27.62 -4.72
N ILE A 531 -30.82 -28.81 -4.49
CA ILE A 531 -30.10 -29.93 -3.88
C ILE A 531 -29.13 -30.53 -4.89
N THR A 532 -29.50 -30.63 -6.17
CA THR A 532 -28.57 -31.02 -7.24
C THR A 532 -27.38 -30.07 -7.35
N ILE A 533 -27.59 -28.76 -7.24
CA ILE A 533 -26.50 -27.77 -7.18
C ILE A 533 -25.59 -28.05 -5.97
N PHE A 534 -26.17 -28.29 -4.80
CA PHE A 534 -25.44 -28.56 -3.57
C PHE A 534 -24.65 -29.89 -3.65
N THR A 535 -25.25 -30.96 -4.18
CA THR A 535 -24.56 -32.24 -4.34
C THR A 535 -23.48 -32.18 -5.41
N GLN A 536 -23.68 -31.41 -6.49
CA GLN A 536 -22.59 -31.11 -7.43
C GLN A 536 -21.47 -30.28 -6.80
N PHE A 537 -21.78 -29.35 -5.88
CA PHE A 537 -20.75 -28.64 -5.11
C PHE A 537 -19.93 -29.60 -4.24
N GLU A 538 -20.58 -30.49 -3.48
CA GLU A 538 -19.89 -31.48 -2.65
C GLU A 538 -19.01 -32.41 -3.48
N LEU A 539 -19.51 -32.85 -4.65
CA LEU A 539 -18.76 -33.67 -5.58
C LEU A 539 -17.59 -32.90 -6.23
N SER A 540 -17.75 -31.59 -6.46
CA SER A 540 -16.69 -30.74 -7.03
C SER A 540 -15.43 -30.67 -6.15
N ILE A 541 -15.63 -30.74 -4.82
CA ILE A 541 -14.58 -30.71 -3.80
C ILE A 541 -14.11 -32.13 -3.43
N GLY A 542 -14.91 -33.16 -3.74
CA GLY A 542 -14.64 -34.55 -3.39
C GLY A 542 -15.05 -34.93 -1.96
N LEU A 543 -16.10 -34.28 -1.42
CA LEU A 543 -16.63 -34.58 -0.08
C LEU A 543 -17.55 -35.80 -0.05
N ILE A 544 -18.21 -36.10 -1.18
CA ILE A 544 -19.11 -37.24 -1.34
C ILE A 544 -18.63 -38.13 -2.50
N ASP A 545 -18.92 -39.43 -2.38
CA ASP A 545 -18.79 -40.35 -3.50
C ASP A 545 -19.89 -40.07 -4.54
N LEU A 546 -19.63 -40.43 -5.79
CA LEU A 546 -20.60 -40.28 -6.88
C LEU A 546 -21.87 -41.07 -6.54
N PRO A 547 -23.04 -40.43 -6.39
CA PRO A 547 -24.27 -41.11 -6.01
C PRO A 547 -24.85 -41.83 -7.22
N VAL A 548 -24.33 -43.03 -7.50
CA VAL A 548 -24.86 -43.96 -8.50
C VAL A 548 -25.46 -45.15 -7.77
N ASP A 549 -26.74 -45.40 -8.01
CA ASP A 549 -27.36 -46.67 -7.66
C ASP A 549 -27.31 -47.59 -8.88
N HIS A 550 -26.60 -48.70 -8.79
CA HIS A 550 -26.49 -49.70 -9.86
C HIS A 550 -27.77 -50.52 -10.05
N MET A 551 -28.72 -50.42 -9.12
CA MET A 551 -30.03 -51.08 -9.23
C MET A 551 -30.99 -50.29 -10.13
N LEU A 552 -30.72 -49.02 -10.37
CA LEU A 552 -31.51 -48.15 -11.22
C LEU A 552 -30.88 -48.04 -12.61
N TYR A 553 -31.70 -48.15 -13.66
CA TYR A 553 -31.22 -47.93 -15.01
C TYR A 553 -30.95 -46.43 -15.23
N THR A 554 -29.67 -46.07 -15.31
CA THR A 554 -29.21 -44.73 -15.68
C THR A 554 -28.78 -44.68 -17.14
N HIS A 555 -29.25 -43.67 -17.87
CA HIS A 555 -28.90 -43.51 -19.28
C HIS A 555 -27.39 -43.19 -19.42
N PRO A 556 -26.66 -43.78 -20.40
CA PRO A 556 -25.21 -43.60 -20.54
C PRO A 556 -24.73 -42.13 -20.59
N VAL A 557 -25.56 -41.24 -21.10
CA VAL A 557 -25.28 -39.79 -21.15
C VAL A 557 -25.01 -39.21 -19.76
N VAL A 558 -25.69 -39.69 -18.72
CA VAL A 558 -25.50 -39.22 -17.35
C VAL A 558 -24.10 -39.58 -16.85
N HIS A 559 -23.63 -40.80 -17.13
CA HIS A 559 -22.26 -41.21 -16.83
C HIS A 559 -21.24 -40.35 -17.60
N CYS A 560 -21.50 -40.03 -18.87
CA CYS A 560 -20.64 -39.12 -19.63
C CYS A 560 -20.57 -37.70 -19.01
N VAL A 561 -21.71 -37.15 -18.56
CA VAL A 561 -21.77 -35.84 -17.90
C VAL A 561 -21.02 -35.87 -16.56
N HIS A 562 -21.17 -36.93 -15.77
CA HIS A 562 -20.42 -37.09 -14.52
C HIS A 562 -18.92 -37.26 -14.74
N ILE A 563 -18.49 -38.06 -15.73
CA ILE A 563 -17.07 -38.22 -16.08
C ILE A 563 -16.48 -36.87 -16.51
N PHE A 564 -17.19 -36.15 -17.38
CA PHE A 564 -16.77 -34.82 -17.82
C PHE A 564 -16.67 -33.85 -16.64
N PHE A 565 -17.66 -33.84 -15.75
CA PHE A 565 -17.64 -33.03 -14.53
C PHE A 565 -16.47 -33.37 -13.61
N SER A 566 -16.25 -34.65 -13.32
CA SER A 566 -15.17 -35.10 -12.44
C SER A 566 -13.80 -34.74 -13.01
N VAL A 567 -13.56 -34.93 -14.31
CA VAL A 567 -12.28 -34.55 -14.95
C VAL A 567 -12.05 -33.04 -14.86
N MET A 568 -13.05 -32.23 -15.23
CA MET A 568 -12.90 -30.78 -15.20
C MET A 568 -12.81 -30.23 -13.77
N SER A 569 -13.64 -30.71 -12.85
CA SER A 569 -13.67 -30.19 -11.47
C SER A 569 -12.49 -30.69 -10.65
N TYR A 570 -12.32 -32.00 -10.55
CA TYR A 570 -11.35 -32.61 -9.64
C TYR A 570 -9.92 -32.52 -10.17
N ILE A 571 -9.72 -32.75 -11.47
CA ILE A 571 -8.36 -32.76 -12.05
C ILE A 571 -7.92 -31.36 -12.45
N LEU A 572 -8.78 -30.56 -13.08
CA LEU A 572 -8.36 -29.25 -13.58
C LEU A 572 -8.55 -28.14 -12.54
N LEU A 573 -9.80 -27.92 -12.09
CA LEU A 573 -10.14 -26.78 -11.24
C LEU A 573 -9.52 -26.88 -9.85
N PHE A 574 -9.59 -28.05 -9.19
CA PHE A 574 -9.02 -28.22 -7.85
C PHE A 574 -7.48 -28.12 -7.86
N ASN A 575 -6.80 -28.74 -8.83
CA ASN A 575 -5.34 -28.62 -8.94
C ASN A 575 -4.90 -27.18 -9.29
N LEU A 576 -5.67 -26.46 -10.11
CA LEU A 576 -5.42 -25.05 -10.37
C LEU A 576 -5.57 -24.20 -9.09
N LEU A 577 -6.59 -24.48 -8.26
CA LEU A 577 -6.76 -23.81 -6.98
C LEU A 577 -5.57 -24.04 -6.05
N ILE A 578 -5.09 -25.28 -5.93
CA ILE A 578 -3.91 -25.62 -5.13
C ILE A 578 -2.67 -24.87 -5.64
N ALA A 579 -2.46 -24.83 -6.96
CA ALA A 579 -1.33 -24.12 -7.55
C ALA A 579 -1.37 -22.62 -7.24
N MET A 580 -2.53 -21.96 -7.37
CA MET A 580 -2.70 -20.55 -7.02
C MET A 580 -2.47 -20.28 -5.52
N MET A 581 -3.02 -21.15 -4.66
CA MET A 581 -2.85 -21.04 -3.21
C MET A 581 -1.40 -21.25 -2.76
N SER A 582 -0.69 -22.18 -3.39
CA SER A 582 0.73 -22.44 -3.11
C SER A 582 1.59 -21.23 -3.46
N ASP A 583 1.33 -20.61 -4.62
CA ASP A 583 2.03 -19.39 -5.05
C ASP A 583 1.74 -18.20 -4.13
N THR A 584 0.50 -18.02 -3.65
CA THR A 584 0.22 -16.96 -2.66
C THR A 584 0.85 -17.23 -1.30
N GLN A 585 0.88 -18.48 -0.84
CA GLN A 585 1.59 -18.85 0.39
C GLN A 585 3.09 -18.54 0.27
N TRP A 586 3.73 -18.87 -0.86
CA TRP A 586 5.13 -18.54 -1.12
C TRP A 586 5.40 -17.03 -1.05
N ARG A 587 4.63 -16.23 -1.80
CA ARG A 587 4.77 -14.77 -1.84
C ARG A 587 4.55 -14.12 -0.47
N VAL A 588 3.56 -14.60 0.30
CA VAL A 588 3.29 -14.08 1.65
C VAL A 588 4.40 -14.47 2.63
N THR A 589 4.98 -15.67 2.49
CA THR A 589 6.07 -16.12 3.35
C THR A 589 7.30 -15.24 3.20
N GLN A 590 7.62 -14.78 1.98
CA GLN A 590 8.72 -13.84 1.75
C GLN A 590 8.49 -12.47 2.41
N GLU A 591 7.23 -12.01 2.50
CA GLU A 591 6.86 -10.70 3.06
C GLU A 591 6.33 -10.79 4.51
N ARG A 592 6.44 -11.97 5.15
CA ARG A 592 5.70 -12.26 6.39
C ARG A 592 6.08 -11.34 7.53
N ASP A 593 7.38 -11.02 7.65
CA ASP A 593 7.91 -10.22 8.76
C ASP A 593 7.47 -8.76 8.62
N GLU A 594 7.52 -8.20 7.40
CA GLU A 594 7.05 -6.84 7.09
C GLU A 594 5.54 -6.71 7.39
N LEU A 595 4.76 -7.70 6.95
CA LEU A 595 3.30 -7.71 7.14
C LEU A 595 2.95 -7.89 8.62
N TRP A 596 3.57 -8.84 9.32
CA TRP A 596 3.32 -9.07 10.74
C TRP A 596 3.65 -7.85 11.58
N ARG A 597 4.79 -7.18 11.34
CA ARG A 597 5.12 -5.92 12.03
C ARG A 597 4.07 -4.85 11.78
N THR A 598 3.59 -4.71 10.54
CA THR A 598 2.51 -3.77 10.22
C THR A 598 1.23 -4.09 11.01
N GLN A 599 0.92 -5.37 11.21
CA GLN A 599 -0.20 -5.79 12.06
C GLN A 599 0.02 -5.45 13.53
N VAL A 600 1.23 -5.67 14.06
CA VAL A 600 1.58 -5.32 15.45
C VAL A 600 1.46 -3.81 15.67
N VAL A 601 1.88 -2.99 14.71
CA VAL A 601 1.69 -1.54 14.77
C VAL A 601 0.20 -1.20 14.75
N ALA A 602 -0.57 -1.80 13.84
CA ALA A 602 -2.00 -1.57 13.73
C ALA A 602 -2.77 -1.96 15.01
N THR A 603 -2.45 -3.10 15.63
CA THR A 603 -3.07 -3.53 16.89
C THR A 603 -2.65 -2.63 18.05
N THR A 604 -1.40 -2.18 18.07
CA THR A 604 -0.90 -1.22 19.07
C THR A 604 -1.67 0.10 19.00
N LEU A 605 -1.83 0.67 17.80
CA LEU A 605 -2.60 1.90 17.57
C LEU A 605 -4.08 1.72 17.93
N MET A 606 -4.66 0.56 17.60
CA MET A 606 -6.04 0.24 17.96
C MET A 606 -6.24 0.19 19.48
N LEU A 607 -5.33 -0.46 20.22
CA LEU A 607 -5.38 -0.53 21.68
C LEU A 607 -5.17 0.86 22.31
N GLU A 608 -4.20 1.62 21.82
CA GLU A 608 -3.89 2.97 22.31
C GLU A 608 -5.08 3.93 22.16
N ARG A 609 -5.86 3.83 21.08
CA ARG A 609 -7.06 4.66 20.86
C ARG A 609 -8.28 4.20 21.66
N ARG A 610 -8.38 2.92 22.00
CA ARG A 610 -9.53 2.34 22.72
C ARG A 610 -9.37 2.38 24.24
N LEU A 611 -8.13 2.34 24.74
CA LEU A 611 -7.85 2.37 26.17
C LEU A 611 -7.84 3.80 26.71
N PRO A 612 -8.33 4.03 27.94
CA PRO A 612 -8.24 5.34 28.59
C PRO A 612 -6.78 5.74 28.85
N LEU A 613 -6.54 7.06 28.87
CA LEU A 613 -5.21 7.67 28.95
C LEU A 613 -4.37 7.22 30.16
N HIS A 614 -5.00 6.81 31.26
CA HIS A 614 -4.33 6.36 32.47
C HIS A 614 -3.69 4.96 32.33
N LEU A 615 -4.28 4.08 31.51
CA LEU A 615 -3.76 2.73 31.29
C LEU A 615 -2.61 2.68 30.28
N TRP A 616 -2.48 3.75 29.48
CA TRP A 616 -1.47 3.88 28.43
C TRP A 616 -0.75 5.24 28.54
N PRO A 617 0.30 5.35 29.39
CA PRO A 617 1.06 6.58 29.52
C PRO A 617 1.81 6.91 28.23
N ARG A 618 2.09 8.21 28.00
CA ARG A 618 2.79 8.66 26.81
C ARG A 618 4.24 8.19 26.89
N LEU A 619 4.72 7.57 25.82
CA LEU A 619 6.11 7.12 25.74
C LEU A 619 7.02 8.27 25.30
N GLY A 620 8.26 8.20 25.77
CA GLY A 620 9.25 9.25 25.59
C GLY A 620 9.38 10.13 26.83
N VAL A 621 10.22 11.14 26.71
CA VAL A 621 10.48 12.12 27.77
C VAL A 621 10.02 13.49 27.28
N CYS A 622 9.26 14.19 28.12
CA CYS A 622 8.83 15.56 27.83
C CYS A 622 10.03 16.51 27.94
N GLY A 623 10.26 17.30 26.88
CA GLY A 623 11.36 18.25 26.79
C GLY A 623 11.21 19.48 27.68
N LEU A 624 9.98 19.82 28.11
CA LEU A 624 9.70 21.06 28.84
C LEU A 624 10.47 21.13 30.16
N ALA A 625 10.58 20.00 30.87
CA ALA A 625 11.33 19.91 32.12
C ALA A 625 12.85 20.15 31.94
N PHE A 626 13.35 20.07 30.72
CA PHE A 626 14.78 20.15 30.37
C PHE A 626 15.11 21.36 29.47
N GLY A 627 14.15 22.27 29.26
CA GLY A 627 14.35 23.44 28.38
C GLY A 627 14.36 23.14 26.88
N LEU A 628 13.91 21.95 26.46
CA LEU A 628 13.85 21.51 25.06
C LEU A 628 12.47 21.79 24.40
N GLY A 629 11.67 22.67 25.00
CA GLY A 629 10.31 23.00 24.56
C GLY A 629 9.27 21.91 24.83
N GLU A 630 8.04 22.14 24.37
CA GLU A 630 6.88 21.26 24.61
C GLU A 630 6.85 19.98 23.74
N ARG A 631 8.02 19.46 23.36
CA ARG A 631 8.13 18.28 22.49
C ARG A 631 8.47 17.02 23.29
N TRP A 632 8.13 15.88 22.72
CA TRP A 632 8.43 14.58 23.29
C TRP A 632 9.55 13.90 22.53
N TYR A 633 10.50 13.37 23.28
CA TYR A 633 11.70 12.80 22.71
C TYR A 633 11.87 11.33 23.07
N LEU A 634 12.46 10.57 22.15
CA LEU A 634 12.89 9.20 22.38
C LEU A 634 14.42 9.10 22.33
N ARG A 635 15.02 8.64 23.42
CA ARG A 635 16.46 8.34 23.45
C ARG A 635 16.71 6.98 22.80
N VAL A 636 17.69 6.95 21.93
CA VAL A 636 18.14 5.78 21.19
C VAL A 636 19.65 5.71 21.25
N GLU A 637 20.17 4.60 21.73
CA GLU A 637 21.60 4.31 21.72
C GLU A 637 21.90 3.34 20.58
N ASP A 638 22.74 3.77 19.66
CA ASP A 638 23.18 2.99 18.51
C ASP A 638 24.66 2.69 18.63
N ARG A 639 25.03 1.44 18.31
CA ARG A 639 26.41 0.99 18.18
C ARG A 639 26.85 1.03 16.71
N ASN A 640 27.59 2.07 16.37
CA ASN A 640 28.22 2.32 15.07
C ASN A 640 29.63 1.71 15.04
N ASP A 641 29.71 0.38 14.97
CA ASP A 641 30.96 -0.30 14.65
C ASP A 641 31.17 -0.30 13.12
N PRO A 642 32.15 0.44 12.57
CA PRO A 642 32.38 0.49 11.12
C PRO A 642 32.72 -0.89 10.53
N LEU A 643 33.44 -1.74 11.28
CA LEU A 643 33.74 -3.11 10.90
C LEU A 643 32.49 -4.00 10.85
N VAL A 644 31.57 -3.86 11.81
CA VAL A 644 30.31 -4.63 11.84
C VAL A 644 29.37 -4.15 10.74
N GLN A 645 29.40 -2.87 10.37
CA GLN A 645 28.66 -2.36 9.22
C GLN A 645 29.24 -2.88 7.90
N LYS A 646 30.57 -2.86 7.71
CA LYS A 646 31.22 -3.49 6.55
C LYS A 646 30.88 -4.99 6.49
N MET A 647 30.99 -5.71 7.61
CA MET A 647 30.66 -7.13 7.69
C MET A 647 29.17 -7.41 7.39
N ARG A 648 28.24 -6.58 7.91
CA ARG A 648 26.81 -6.67 7.53
C ARG A 648 26.58 -6.41 6.05
N ARG A 649 27.29 -5.47 5.43
CA ARG A 649 27.22 -5.23 3.98
C ARG A 649 27.71 -6.46 3.20
N TYR A 650 28.85 -7.04 3.58
CA TYR A 650 29.35 -8.27 2.97
C TYR A 650 28.35 -9.43 3.13
N ILE A 651 27.83 -9.67 4.33
CA ILE A 651 26.84 -10.72 4.59
C ILE A 651 25.57 -10.51 3.74
N ASN A 652 25.07 -9.27 3.64
CA ASN A 652 23.87 -8.96 2.85
C ASN A 652 24.08 -9.10 1.33
N VAL A 653 25.29 -8.85 0.83
CA VAL A 653 25.64 -9.09 -0.58
C VAL A 653 25.66 -10.59 -0.85
N PHE A 654 26.34 -11.37 0.01
CA PHE A 654 26.42 -12.82 -0.16
C PHE A 654 25.12 -13.57 0.18
N SER A 655 24.20 -12.99 0.95
CA SER A 655 22.88 -13.56 1.18
C SER A 655 21.93 -13.37 0.00
N LYS A 656 22.13 -12.32 -0.81
CA LYS A 656 21.32 -12.08 -2.02
C LYS A 656 21.72 -13.00 -3.18
N ASP A 657 22.97 -13.45 -3.22
CA ASP A 657 23.46 -14.41 -4.24
C ASP A 657 23.12 -15.88 -3.91
N GLY A 658 22.36 -16.12 -2.83
CA GLY A 658 21.92 -17.45 -2.40
C GLY A 658 20.63 -17.97 -3.05
N GLU A 659 19.91 -17.15 -3.84
CA GLU A 659 18.78 -17.64 -4.64
C GLU A 659 19.29 -18.17 -5.99
N PRO A 660 19.14 -19.47 -6.30
CA PRO A 660 19.55 -19.98 -7.60
C PRO A 660 18.62 -19.39 -8.67
N LYS A 661 19.18 -18.48 -9.49
CA LYS A 661 18.61 -18.19 -10.81
C LYS A 661 18.89 -19.40 -11.70
N GLU A 662 17.92 -20.31 -11.81
CA GLU A 662 17.89 -21.26 -12.92
C GLU A 662 17.79 -20.45 -14.22
N LYS A 663 18.90 -20.34 -14.93
CA LYS A 663 18.91 -19.96 -16.34
C LYS A 663 18.77 -21.26 -17.13
N GLU A 664 17.62 -21.43 -17.78
CA GLU A 664 17.46 -22.35 -18.89
C GLU A 664 18.41 -21.91 -20.01
N GLU A 665 19.51 -22.64 -20.21
CA GLU A 665 20.24 -22.61 -21.48
C GLU A 665 19.75 -23.79 -22.34
N THR A 666 19.12 -23.41 -23.45
CA THR A 666 18.64 -24.26 -24.53
C THR A 666 19.72 -25.20 -25.03
N GLY A 667 19.43 -26.51 -24.99
CA GLY A 667 20.28 -27.54 -25.56
C GLY A 667 20.37 -27.45 -27.09
N LYS A 668 21.58 -27.59 -27.60
CA LYS A 668 21.84 -28.18 -28.92
C LYS A 668 22.72 -29.41 -28.72
N SER A 669 22.15 -30.54 -29.11
CA SER A 669 22.75 -31.86 -29.23
C SER A 669 23.76 -31.92 -30.38
N GLU A 670 24.87 -32.64 -30.21
CA GLU A 670 25.19 -33.87 -30.97
C GLU A 670 26.45 -34.59 -30.41
N PRO A 671 26.62 -35.91 -30.67
CA PRO A 671 27.38 -36.84 -29.81
C PRO A 671 28.71 -37.34 -30.43
N GLY A 672 29.57 -37.96 -29.62
CA GLY A 672 30.68 -38.77 -30.15
C GLY A 672 31.70 -39.31 -29.13
N ASN A 673 31.55 -40.60 -28.83
CA ASN A 673 32.57 -41.62 -28.51
C ASN A 673 33.15 -41.80 -27.07
N ASP A 674 32.65 -42.86 -26.44
CA ASP A 674 33.17 -43.78 -25.41
C ASP A 674 34.59 -44.36 -25.67
N PRO A 675 35.18 -45.25 -24.82
CA PRO A 675 35.11 -45.44 -23.35
C PRO A 675 36.51 -45.75 -22.73
N LEU A 676 36.64 -45.82 -21.40
CA LEU A 676 37.42 -46.88 -20.68
C LEU A 676 37.33 -46.77 -19.14
N GLN A 677 37.29 -47.96 -18.54
CA GLN A 677 37.11 -48.38 -17.13
C GLN A 677 37.99 -47.63 -16.11
N THR A 678 37.68 -47.52 -14.80
CA THR A 678 37.46 -48.64 -13.85
C THR A 678 36.90 -48.12 -12.50
N ASN A 679 36.10 -48.96 -11.84
CA ASN A 679 35.45 -48.75 -10.54
C ASN A 679 36.38 -48.79 -9.31
N LEU A 680 35.82 -48.29 -8.19
CA LEU A 680 36.12 -48.55 -6.76
C LEU A 680 37.11 -47.61 -6.04
N ILE A 681 36.56 -46.68 -5.23
CA ILE A 681 36.46 -46.81 -3.76
C ILE A 681 35.72 -45.59 -3.20
N VAL A 682 34.63 -45.87 -2.50
CA VAL A 682 33.89 -44.94 -1.64
C VAL A 682 34.76 -44.50 -0.47
N LYS A 683 35.06 -43.20 -0.35
CA LYS A 683 35.41 -42.57 0.94
C LYS A 683 34.72 -41.21 1.06
N ASN A 684 33.82 -41.17 2.04
CA ASN A 684 33.14 -40.00 2.59
C ASN A 684 34.05 -38.74 2.63
N ARG A 685 33.63 -37.66 1.95
CA ARG A 685 34.13 -36.30 2.20
C ARG A 685 33.10 -35.55 3.05
N PRO A 686 33.49 -34.88 4.15
CA PRO A 686 32.54 -34.10 4.93
C PRO A 686 32.16 -32.82 4.18
N LYS A 687 30.85 -32.61 4.02
CA LYS A 687 30.23 -31.33 3.66
C LYS A 687 30.40 -30.35 4.85
N ASN A 688 31.51 -29.60 4.90
CA ASN A 688 31.60 -28.33 5.65
C ASN A 688 32.92 -27.56 5.43
N ARG A 689 33.27 -27.22 4.17
CA ARG A 689 34.45 -26.37 3.86
C ARG A 689 34.13 -24.91 3.53
N ARG A 690 32.86 -24.51 3.43
CA ARG A 690 32.46 -23.12 3.11
C ARG A 690 32.76 -22.10 4.23
N PRO A 691 32.49 -22.37 5.53
CA PRO A 691 32.79 -21.36 6.56
C PRO A 691 34.30 -21.18 6.76
N ILE A 692 35.11 -22.23 6.59
CA ILE A 692 36.57 -22.19 6.78
C ILE A 692 37.26 -21.37 5.69
N LYS A 693 36.82 -21.49 4.43
CA LYS A 693 37.33 -20.63 3.34
C LYS A 693 36.97 -19.15 3.53
N CYS A 694 35.79 -18.87 4.08
CA CYS A 694 35.36 -17.51 4.41
C CYS A 694 36.27 -16.87 5.48
N TRP A 695 36.59 -17.62 6.54
CA TRP A 695 37.52 -17.16 7.57
C TRP A 695 38.96 -17.01 7.06
N GLN A 696 39.40 -17.87 6.14
CA GLN A 696 40.74 -17.76 5.53
C GLN A 696 40.87 -16.53 4.63
N LEU A 697 39.84 -16.21 3.84
CA LEU A 697 39.83 -15.00 2.99
C LEU A 697 39.79 -13.72 3.82
N ILE A 698 39.01 -13.69 4.91
CA ILE A 698 38.98 -12.56 5.84
C ILE A 698 40.35 -12.37 6.53
N ARG A 699 41.03 -13.48 6.87
CA ARG A 699 42.35 -13.43 7.50
C ARG A 699 43.41 -12.90 6.53
N GLN A 700 43.38 -13.35 5.27
CA GLN A 700 44.28 -12.87 4.22
C GLN A 700 44.07 -11.39 3.90
N SER A 701 42.83 -10.88 3.90
CA SER A 701 42.60 -9.44 3.68
C SER A 701 43.09 -8.58 4.85
N ILE A 702 42.98 -9.08 6.09
CA ILE A 702 43.50 -8.39 7.29
C ILE A 702 45.04 -8.42 7.32
N GLU A 703 45.66 -9.48 6.79
CA GLU A 703 47.12 -9.57 6.66
C GLU A 703 47.65 -8.63 5.56
N CYS A 704 46.96 -8.49 4.43
CA CYS A 704 47.32 -7.49 3.40
C CYS A 704 47.22 -6.03 3.90
N GLU A 705 46.21 -5.68 4.70
CA GLU A 705 46.11 -4.32 5.28
C GLU A 705 47.20 -4.03 6.34
N LYS A 706 47.81 -5.05 6.94
CA LYS A 706 48.96 -4.86 7.83
C LYS A 706 50.27 -4.65 7.08
N GLU A 707 50.41 -5.22 5.88
CA GLU A 707 51.59 -4.99 5.04
C GLU A 707 51.55 -3.59 4.38
N GLU A 708 50.37 -3.08 4.00
CA GLU A 708 50.24 -1.72 3.43
C GLU A 708 50.50 -0.59 4.45
N ASN A 709 50.38 -0.84 5.76
CA ASN A 709 50.64 0.16 6.81
C ASN A 709 52.11 0.21 7.30
N VAL A 710 53.01 -0.59 6.72
CA VAL A 710 54.45 -0.60 7.11
C VAL A 710 55.28 0.32 6.20
N ASP A 711 54.78 0.73 5.03
CA ASP A 711 55.51 1.53 4.03
C ASP A 711 55.01 2.98 3.89
N SER A 712 54.86 3.71 5.00
CA SER A 712 54.69 5.17 4.97
C SER A 712 55.74 5.87 5.84
N PRO A 713 56.63 6.71 5.28
CA PRO A 713 57.67 7.37 6.07
C PRO A 713 57.07 8.47 6.96
N ASP A 714 57.57 8.53 8.20
CA ASP A 714 57.22 9.47 9.26
C ASP A 714 57.18 10.94 8.79
N ILE A 715 56.01 11.57 8.86
CA ILE A 715 55.87 13.03 8.82
C ILE A 715 55.77 13.53 10.27
N LYS A 716 56.86 14.11 10.76
CA LYS A 716 56.94 14.83 12.04
C LYS A 716 56.07 16.09 11.99
N TYR A 717 55.22 16.25 12.99
CA TYR A 717 54.51 17.49 13.30
C TYR A 717 55.47 18.57 13.80
N ILE A 718 55.46 19.73 13.14
CA ILE A 718 55.63 21.07 13.73
C ILE A 718 54.51 21.93 13.14
#